data_AF-A0A933SS14-F1
#
_entry.id   AF-A0A933SS14-F1
#
_cell.length_a   1.000
_cell.length_b   1.000
_cell.length_c   1.000
_cell.angle_alpha   90.00
_cell.angle_beta   90.00
_cell.angle_gamma   90.00
#
_symmetry.space_group_name_H-M   'P 1'
#
loop_
_entity.id
_entity.type
_entity.pdbx_description
1 polymer ?
#
loop_
_entity_poly.entity_id
_entity_poly.type
_entity_poly.pdbx_seq_one_letter_code
_entity_poly.pdbx_strand_id
1 'polypeptide(L)'
;MRKKYFLPVLCLLSIFILHESNASAVETGSLMVIAQDTDGKPVNAPIEVKGEQKGKGTLILTLPKKKYTVLFGKMKGYALKTPKTGRQIASVEPGKTTIVTGIYESESQPGMVHIKKGSQDFYIDEYEYPNKASKEPTVKVDWGLAKALCSDLGKRLCTKEEWSAACGGPKGFAYPYGRIYEGPKCNGADADRGVAVPSGTMKDCVSEYGAFDMSGNVWEWTGTPESGVGLMGGNWSSLETGMTCSFFEKEDPAYKDDTIGFRCCKTVEEVDKTPPVTTASPGGGTYASAQSVTLSCSDNGGSGCAATWYTTDGSGPTNHSSRYSSPIPISSTTTLKFLSMDKMENIEPVKTEKYTISIAPADTTAPTTTASPGGGTYASAKSVTLSCKDNGGSGCKATYYTTNGTIPTAATGAVYSSAISISATTTLKFFSVDKARNAESVKTEKYTISIAPADTTAPTTTASPGGGTYNSAKSVTLSCSDNGGSGCKATYYTSDGSDPTESSPVYSSAITISATTTLKFFSVDKARNAESVKTEKYTISIAPTDTTAPTTTASPGGGTYNSAQSVTLSCADNGGSGCYVTYYTTDGSDPDTSSLVYASPISISATTTLKFFSIDKAGNRETVKTKEYVIKKKSGGGGGGTTVTDIDGNAYNTVTIGTQRWMKENLKVTKYRNGEAIPTTRDISAETSPKYQWAYNGNESNVSTYGRLYTWYAATDSRGVCPAGWHLPTDAEWTTLMDYLGGESAAGGKMKESGTTHWNSPNTSADNSSGFTALPGGYRYYDGSFYLFGYYGNWWSATEFSSTDAWDRLLYYDYGYVSRYYSSKNYGFSVRCVGD
;
A
#
# COMPACT_ATOMS: atom_id res chain seq x y z
N MET A 1 -1.23 38.36 76.58
CA MET A 1 -2.59 37.86 76.82
C MET A 1 -3.59 38.73 76.07
N ARG A 2 -4.20 38.24 74.99
CA ARG A 2 -5.45 38.77 74.41
C ARG A 2 -5.88 37.85 73.25
N LYS A 3 -6.98 37.13 73.44
CA LYS A 3 -7.82 36.58 72.36
C LYS A 3 -9.21 37.17 72.56
N LYS A 4 -9.76 37.80 71.52
CA LYS A 4 -11.18 38.13 71.37
C LYS A 4 -11.51 38.30 69.88
N TYR A 5 -12.80 38.17 69.61
CA TYR A 5 -13.58 38.44 68.40
C TYR A 5 -13.89 37.23 67.52
N PHE A 6 -15.10 37.03 66.98
CA PHE A 6 -16.52 37.40 67.28
C PHE A 6 -17.29 36.75 66.09
N LEU A 7 -18.41 36.06 66.32
CA LEU A 7 -19.48 35.81 65.30
C LEU A 7 -20.32 37.12 65.13
N PRO A 8 -21.25 37.40 64.15
CA PRO A 8 -22.11 36.51 63.33
C PRO A 8 -22.63 37.08 61.93
N VAL A 9 -23.66 36.41 61.33
CA VAL A 9 -24.82 36.88 60.49
C VAL A 9 -24.80 36.90 58.93
N LEU A 10 -25.86 36.25 58.39
CA LEU A 10 -26.53 36.23 57.06
C LEU A 10 -26.76 37.59 56.34
N CYS A 11 -26.83 37.61 55.00
CA CYS A 11 -28.04 37.94 54.20
C CYS A 11 -27.84 37.82 52.68
N LEU A 12 -28.91 37.45 51.96
CA LEU A 12 -29.06 37.37 50.49
C LEU A 12 -29.00 38.75 49.81
N LEU A 13 -28.60 38.82 48.52
CA LEU A 13 -29.44 39.34 47.41
C LEU A 13 -28.78 39.24 46.01
N SER A 14 -29.60 38.73 45.07
CA SER A 14 -29.85 39.15 43.68
C SER A 14 -28.77 39.15 42.57
N ILE A 15 -29.10 38.31 41.58
CA ILE A 15 -28.74 38.34 40.16
C ILE A 15 -29.19 39.65 39.49
N PHE A 16 -28.35 40.26 38.65
CA PHE A 16 -28.75 40.84 37.36
C PHE A 16 -27.68 40.61 36.29
N ILE A 17 -28.17 40.23 35.12
CA ILE A 17 -27.51 39.70 33.93
C ILE A 17 -26.97 40.84 33.06
N LEU A 18 -25.84 40.62 32.37
CA LEU A 18 -25.70 40.92 30.92
C LEU A 18 -24.62 40.00 30.32
N HIS A 19 -24.89 39.58 29.09
CA HIS A 19 -24.30 38.47 28.34
C HIS A 19 -22.80 38.58 28.03
N GLU A 20 -22.13 37.42 28.03
CA GLU A 20 -21.27 36.82 26.98
C GLU A 20 -19.98 36.16 27.51
N SER A 21 -19.87 34.87 27.19
CA SER A 21 -18.68 33.99 27.24
C SER A 21 -18.11 33.57 28.61
N ASN A 22 -18.23 32.24 28.82
CA ASN A 22 -17.68 31.37 29.86
C ASN A 22 -16.39 31.84 30.57
N ALA A 23 -16.52 32.28 31.82
CA ALA A 23 -15.48 32.22 32.83
C ALA A 23 -15.95 31.32 33.98
N SER A 24 -15.36 30.13 34.10
CA SER A 24 -15.62 29.21 35.22
C SER A 24 -14.98 29.73 36.51
N ALA A 25 -15.65 29.48 37.64
CA ALA A 25 -15.33 30.00 38.97
C ALA A 25 -13.90 29.67 39.49
N VAL A 26 -13.37 30.58 40.31
CA VAL A 26 -12.01 30.57 40.89
C VAL A 26 -12.00 29.85 42.25
N GLU A 27 -11.23 28.77 42.41
CA GLU A 27 -10.94 28.17 43.72
C GLU A 27 -9.59 28.65 44.27
N THR A 28 -9.57 29.14 45.52
CA THR A 28 -8.35 29.48 46.26
C THR A 28 -7.98 28.34 47.21
N GLY A 29 -6.77 27.79 47.11
CA GLY A 29 -6.26 26.73 48.00
C GLY A 29 -4.84 27.00 48.54
N SER A 30 -4.53 26.42 49.70
CA SER A 30 -3.20 26.51 50.35
C SER A 30 -2.25 25.42 49.83
N LEU A 31 -1.06 25.81 49.34
CA LEU A 31 -0.03 24.88 48.83
C LEU A 31 0.99 24.51 49.92
N MET A 32 1.36 23.23 50.06
CA MET A 32 2.56 22.82 50.80
C MET A 32 3.75 22.68 49.85
N VAL A 33 4.86 23.35 50.17
CA VAL A 33 6.09 23.39 49.37
C VAL A 33 7.31 23.01 50.22
N ILE A 34 8.23 22.23 49.65
CA ILE A 34 9.55 21.98 50.23
C ILE A 34 10.52 23.00 49.63
N ALA A 35 11.12 23.83 50.49
CA ALA A 35 12.05 24.88 50.10
C ALA A 35 13.39 24.75 50.82
N GLN A 36 14.45 25.27 50.21
CA GLN A 36 15.75 25.50 50.86
C GLN A 36 15.99 27.00 51.06
N ASP A 37 16.65 27.36 52.16
CA ASP A 37 17.13 28.73 52.38
C ASP A 37 18.40 29.03 51.57
N THR A 38 18.92 30.26 51.68
CA THR A 38 20.09 30.73 50.91
C THR A 38 21.39 30.01 51.22
N ASP A 39 21.43 29.21 52.29
CA ASP A 39 22.60 28.43 52.71
C ASP A 39 22.44 26.93 52.37
N GLY A 40 21.38 26.57 51.65
CA GLY A 40 21.10 25.20 51.20
C GLY A 40 20.45 24.30 52.26
N LYS A 41 19.96 24.85 53.38
CA LYS A 41 19.31 24.05 54.43
C LYS A 41 17.81 23.88 54.16
N PRO A 42 17.22 22.70 54.42
CA PRO A 42 15.78 22.46 54.27
C PRO A 42 14.95 23.31 55.24
N VAL A 43 13.93 23.98 54.73
CA VAL A 43 12.95 24.71 55.56
C VAL A 43 11.88 23.72 56.02
N ASN A 44 11.90 23.36 57.30
CA ASN A 44 11.03 22.32 57.88
C ASN A 44 9.61 22.80 58.27
N ALA A 45 9.10 23.90 57.71
CA ALA A 45 7.76 24.42 58.01
C ALA A 45 6.94 24.65 56.72
N PRO A 46 5.64 24.33 56.69
CA PRO A 46 4.77 24.60 55.55
C PRO A 46 4.70 26.12 55.29
N ILE A 47 5.07 26.55 54.08
CA ILE A 47 4.87 27.94 53.65
C ILE A 47 3.50 28.01 52.99
N GLU A 48 2.56 28.71 53.61
CA GLU A 48 1.24 28.92 53.02
C GLU A 48 1.33 29.95 51.88
N VAL A 49 1.01 29.51 50.66
CA VAL A 49 1.06 30.35 49.46
C VAL A 49 -0.36 30.52 48.92
N LYS A 50 -0.77 31.77 48.70
CA LYS A 50 -2.04 32.06 48.00
C LYS A 50 -1.80 31.97 46.50
N GLY A 51 -2.56 31.12 45.82
CA GLY A 51 -2.52 30.92 44.37
C GLY A 51 -3.81 31.39 43.69
N GLU A 52 -3.68 31.99 42.51
CA GLU A 52 -4.78 32.30 41.59
C GLU A 52 -4.50 31.63 40.24
N GLN A 53 -5.48 30.90 39.70
CA GLN A 53 -5.39 30.25 38.39
C GLN A 53 -5.85 31.24 37.30
N LYS A 54 -4.96 31.57 36.34
CA LYS A 54 -5.30 32.35 35.15
C LYS A 54 -5.03 31.52 33.90
N GLY A 55 -6.08 30.95 33.32
CA GLY A 55 -6.00 30.16 32.08
C GLY A 55 -5.32 28.80 32.23
N LYS A 56 -5.10 28.09 31.11
CA LYS A 56 -4.39 26.80 31.08
C LYS A 56 -2.93 27.02 31.49
N GLY A 57 -2.49 26.35 32.55
CA GLY A 57 -1.06 26.20 32.84
C GLY A 57 -0.36 27.32 33.64
N THR A 58 -1.07 28.32 34.20
CA THR A 58 -0.41 29.41 34.95
C THR A 58 -0.90 29.50 36.40
N LEU A 59 0.03 29.48 37.36
CA LEU A 59 -0.23 29.65 38.78
C LEU A 59 0.64 30.78 39.35
N ILE A 60 0.03 31.81 39.94
CA ILE A 60 0.76 32.93 40.56
C ILE A 60 0.95 32.63 42.05
N LEU A 61 2.20 32.62 42.52
CA LEU A 61 2.54 32.34 43.92
C LEU A 61 3.03 33.61 44.62
N THR A 62 2.44 33.96 45.77
CA THR A 62 2.88 35.09 46.60
C THR A 62 3.50 34.58 47.92
N LEU A 63 4.82 34.73 48.09
CA LEU A 63 5.56 34.24 49.27
C LEU A 63 5.86 35.37 50.28
N PRO A 64 5.92 35.09 51.59
CA PRO A 64 6.35 36.06 52.60
C PRO A 64 7.87 36.37 52.53
N LYS A 65 8.25 37.55 53.07
CA LYS A 65 9.45 38.39 52.82
C LYS A 65 10.88 37.80 53.02
N LYS A 66 11.20 36.55 52.61
CA LYS A 66 12.58 36.03 52.54
C LYS A 66 12.85 35.26 51.24
N LYS A 67 14.14 35.10 50.87
CA LYS A 67 14.60 34.36 49.68
C LYS A 67 14.46 32.85 49.91
N TYR A 68 13.85 32.14 48.96
CA TYR A 68 13.67 30.67 49.01
C TYR A 68 13.92 30.04 47.64
N THR A 69 14.41 28.79 47.61
CA THR A 69 14.46 27.93 46.42
C THR A 69 13.40 26.84 46.56
N VAL A 70 12.42 26.79 45.65
CA VAL A 70 11.32 25.82 45.66
C VAL A 70 11.71 24.57 44.86
N LEU A 71 11.66 23.40 45.50
CA LEU A 71 12.09 22.14 44.89
C LEU A 71 10.92 21.21 44.55
N PHE A 72 9.82 21.24 45.31
CA PHE A 72 8.61 20.41 45.11
C PHE A 72 7.37 21.01 45.78
N GLY A 73 6.17 20.79 45.22
CA GLY A 73 4.88 21.12 45.86
C GLY A 73 3.72 20.24 45.38
N LYS A 74 2.71 20.03 46.24
CA LYS A 74 1.50 19.24 45.92
C LYS A 74 0.25 20.03 46.35
N MET A 75 -0.68 20.22 45.42
CA MET A 75 -2.02 20.78 45.70
C MET A 75 -3.04 19.64 45.64
N LYS A 76 -4.16 19.76 46.35
CA LYS A 76 -5.20 18.72 46.33
C LYS A 76 -5.73 18.59 44.90
N GLY A 77 -5.45 17.46 44.23
CA GLY A 77 -5.83 17.21 42.82
C GLY A 77 -4.77 17.53 41.76
N TYR A 78 -3.59 18.07 42.11
CA TYR A 78 -2.53 18.43 41.13
C TYR A 78 -1.12 18.05 41.64
N ALA A 79 -0.30 17.43 40.79
CA ALA A 79 1.09 17.06 41.10
C ALA A 79 2.09 17.84 40.22
N LEU A 80 3.06 18.52 40.83
CA LEU A 80 4.18 19.12 40.10
C LEU A 80 5.25 18.04 39.80
N LYS A 81 5.55 17.79 38.52
CA LYS A 81 6.68 16.94 38.10
C LYS A 81 7.94 17.78 37.86
N THR A 82 9.10 17.24 38.23
CA THR A 82 10.42 17.84 37.98
C THR A 82 10.82 17.75 36.49
N PRO A 83 11.60 18.71 35.97
CA PRO A 83 12.39 18.48 34.76
C PRO A 83 13.50 17.46 35.06
N LYS A 84 13.78 16.54 34.12
CA LYS A 84 14.76 15.43 34.25
C LYS A 84 16.22 15.83 34.55
N THR A 85 16.53 17.11 34.74
CA THR A 85 17.91 17.62 34.91
C THR A 85 18.07 18.57 36.09
N GLY A 86 17.45 18.30 37.25
CA GLY A 86 17.77 18.95 38.54
C GLY A 86 17.88 20.49 38.52
N ARG A 87 17.17 21.17 37.60
CA ARG A 87 17.35 22.60 37.34
C ARG A 87 16.37 23.40 38.17
N GLN A 88 16.87 24.46 38.78
CA GLN A 88 16.17 25.44 39.60
C GLN A 88 14.92 25.98 38.87
N ILE A 89 13.73 25.91 39.50
CA ILE A 89 12.46 26.31 38.85
C ILE A 89 12.25 27.84 38.91
N ALA A 90 12.75 28.52 39.95
CA ALA A 90 12.84 29.98 40.03
C ALA A 90 13.78 30.45 41.16
N SER A 91 14.32 31.68 41.05
CA SER A 91 14.92 32.45 42.15
C SER A 91 14.06 33.68 42.44
N VAL A 92 13.71 33.95 43.69
CA VAL A 92 12.78 35.03 44.08
C VAL A 92 13.47 36.09 44.94
N GLU A 93 13.25 37.37 44.65
CA GLU A 93 13.68 38.50 45.49
C GLU A 93 12.56 38.98 46.45
N PRO A 94 12.89 39.54 47.63
CA PRO A 94 11.89 39.95 48.60
C PRO A 94 10.97 41.08 48.07
N GLY A 95 9.65 40.86 48.13
CA GLY A 95 8.65 41.90 47.87
C GLY A 95 8.17 42.05 46.42
N LYS A 96 8.54 41.14 45.51
CA LYS A 96 8.03 41.10 44.13
C LYS A 96 7.16 39.86 43.89
N THR A 97 6.07 40.05 43.15
CA THR A 97 5.24 38.97 42.61
C THR A 97 6.05 38.22 41.55
N THR A 98 6.37 36.95 41.79
CA THR A 98 7.07 36.10 40.81
C THR A 98 6.06 35.17 40.16
N ILE A 99 5.94 35.26 38.84
CA ILE A 99 5.15 34.32 38.03
C ILE A 99 5.98 33.05 37.85
N VAL A 100 5.46 31.92 38.31
CA VAL A 100 6.06 30.61 38.07
C VAL A 100 5.22 29.91 37.00
N THR A 101 5.66 29.98 35.76
CA THR A 101 5.10 29.17 34.66
C THR A 101 5.69 27.77 34.74
N GLY A 102 4.94 26.85 35.35
CA GLY A 102 5.16 25.41 35.23
C GLY A 102 4.14 24.84 34.25
N ILE A 103 4.56 23.94 33.36
CA ILE A 103 3.64 23.23 32.46
C ILE A 103 2.75 22.34 33.33
N TYR A 104 1.46 22.63 33.39
CA TYR A 104 0.45 21.73 33.96
C TYR A 104 -0.14 20.90 32.81
N GLU A 105 0.07 19.59 32.79
CA GLU A 105 -0.80 18.69 32.03
C GLU A 105 -2.13 18.63 32.81
N SER A 106 -3.24 19.03 32.17
CA SER A 106 -4.58 18.86 32.73
C SER A 106 -4.97 17.38 32.64
N GLU A 107 -4.45 16.54 33.53
CA GLU A 107 -4.78 15.11 33.55
C GLU A 107 -6.18 14.81 34.13
N SER A 108 -6.88 15.78 34.74
CA SER A 108 -8.24 15.56 35.26
C SER A 108 -9.32 16.19 34.37
N GLN A 109 -10.08 15.34 33.67
CA GLN A 109 -11.41 15.70 33.17
C GLN A 109 -12.38 15.67 34.38
N PRO A 110 -12.94 16.81 34.83
CA PRO A 110 -13.78 16.82 36.03
C PRO A 110 -14.97 15.84 35.89
N GLY A 111 -15.11 14.92 36.85
CA GLY A 111 -16.15 13.89 36.86
C GLY A 111 -15.89 12.70 35.93
N MET A 112 -14.73 12.59 35.28
CA MET A 112 -14.38 11.40 34.50
C MET A 112 -13.15 10.69 35.08
N VAL A 113 -13.17 9.38 35.00
CA VAL A 113 -12.13 8.47 35.45
C VAL A 113 -11.16 8.18 34.30
N HIS A 114 -9.86 8.34 34.52
CA HIS A 114 -8.83 8.03 33.54
C HIS A 114 -8.49 6.54 33.57
N ILE A 115 -8.64 5.86 32.43
CA ILE A 115 -8.36 4.44 32.26
C ILE A 115 -7.10 4.28 31.41
N LYS A 116 -6.07 3.68 32.03
CA LYS A 116 -4.85 3.25 31.34
C LYS A 116 -4.63 1.77 31.58
N LYS A 117 -4.90 0.95 30.56
CA LYS A 117 -4.79 -0.53 30.62
C LYS A 117 -4.32 -1.08 29.28
N GLY A 118 -3.07 -1.54 29.21
CA GLY A 118 -2.47 -1.98 27.95
C GLY A 118 -2.39 -0.83 26.94
N SER A 119 -2.96 -1.02 25.76
CA SER A 119 -3.08 0.01 24.71
C SER A 119 -4.30 0.93 24.86
N GLN A 120 -5.19 0.67 25.81
CA GLN A 120 -6.34 1.53 26.07
C GLN A 120 -5.93 2.73 26.94
N ASP A 121 -6.17 3.94 26.44
CA ASP A 121 -5.92 5.21 27.12
C ASP A 121 -7.08 6.18 26.83
N PHE A 122 -8.01 6.31 27.78
CA PHE A 122 -9.25 7.08 27.61
C PHE A 122 -9.83 7.53 28.96
N TYR A 123 -10.76 8.46 28.93
CA TYR A 123 -11.57 8.87 30.07
C TYR A 123 -12.98 8.27 29.96
N ILE A 124 -13.54 7.79 31.06
CA ILE A 124 -14.94 7.34 31.18
C ILE A 124 -15.68 8.14 32.25
N ASP A 125 -16.97 8.41 32.07
CA ASP A 125 -17.78 9.04 33.10
C ASP A 125 -17.74 8.23 34.43
N GLU A 126 -17.60 8.95 35.55
CA GLU A 126 -17.55 8.37 36.89
C GLU A 126 -18.88 7.71 37.28
N TYR A 127 -20.00 8.27 36.83
CA TYR A 127 -21.38 7.80 37.06
C TYR A 127 -22.12 7.64 35.73
N GLU A 128 -23.25 6.92 35.72
CA GLU A 128 -24.17 6.89 34.57
C GLU A 128 -24.61 8.31 34.17
N TYR A 129 -24.97 8.52 32.90
CA TYR A 129 -25.41 9.83 32.41
C TYR A 129 -26.59 10.35 33.25
N PRO A 130 -26.51 11.58 33.82
CA PRO A 130 -25.71 12.75 33.39
C PRO A 130 -24.33 12.90 34.06
N ASN A 131 -23.73 11.81 34.55
CA ASN A 131 -22.43 11.76 35.20
C ASN A 131 -22.36 12.64 36.47
N LYS A 132 -23.29 12.38 37.40
CA LYS A 132 -23.38 13.10 38.68
C LYS A 132 -23.76 12.16 39.80
N ALA A 133 -22.97 12.19 40.88
CA ALA A 133 -23.29 11.47 42.10
C ALA A 133 -24.69 11.86 42.63
N SER A 134 -25.42 10.86 43.14
CA SER A 134 -26.75 11.02 43.73
C SER A 134 -27.80 11.62 42.77
N LYS A 135 -27.66 11.39 41.47
CA LYS A 135 -28.67 11.70 40.45
C LYS A 135 -29.19 10.44 39.81
N GLU A 136 -30.48 10.42 39.47
CA GLU A 136 -31.08 9.30 38.74
C GLU A 136 -30.41 9.14 37.37
N PRO A 137 -30.07 7.91 36.96
CA PRO A 137 -29.58 7.65 35.61
C PRO A 137 -30.67 7.97 34.59
N THR A 138 -30.27 8.54 33.45
CA THR A 138 -31.20 8.80 32.35
C THR A 138 -31.52 7.49 31.63
N VAL A 139 -32.77 7.04 31.72
CA VAL A 139 -33.28 5.82 31.08
C VAL A 139 -34.31 6.12 29.98
N LYS A 140 -34.84 5.09 29.31
CA LYS A 140 -35.74 5.20 28.14
C LYS A 140 -35.10 5.93 26.98
N VAL A 141 -33.81 5.68 26.77
CA VAL A 141 -33.01 6.25 25.68
C VAL A 141 -32.65 5.17 24.68
N ASP A 142 -32.87 5.45 23.40
CA ASP A 142 -32.35 4.63 22.30
C ASP A 142 -30.88 4.96 22.05
N TRP A 143 -30.18 4.09 21.31
CA TRP A 143 -28.74 4.23 21.07
C TRP A 143 -28.39 5.54 20.36
N GLY A 144 -29.24 5.96 19.41
CA GLY A 144 -29.05 7.19 18.64
C GLY A 144 -29.07 8.43 19.54
N LEU A 145 -30.05 8.50 20.45
CA LEU A 145 -30.14 9.58 21.43
C LEU A 145 -28.98 9.56 22.43
N ALA A 146 -28.60 8.40 22.96
CA ALA A 146 -27.47 8.25 23.88
C ALA A 146 -26.16 8.76 23.23
N LYS A 147 -25.92 8.40 21.97
CA LYS A 147 -24.77 8.87 21.19
C LYS A 147 -24.78 10.38 20.98
N ALA A 148 -25.93 10.95 20.62
CA ALA A 148 -26.06 12.39 20.42
C ALA A 148 -25.75 13.16 21.71
N LEU A 149 -26.31 12.73 22.85
CA LEU A 149 -26.08 13.36 24.15
C LEU A 149 -24.61 13.32 24.58
N CYS A 150 -23.88 12.24 24.31
CA CYS A 150 -22.43 12.22 24.54
C CYS A 150 -21.69 13.16 23.59
N SER A 151 -22.10 13.22 22.33
CA SER A 151 -21.46 14.05 21.30
C SER A 151 -21.60 15.54 21.61
N ASP A 152 -22.76 15.99 22.08
CA ASP A 152 -23.03 17.38 22.50
C ASP A 152 -22.13 17.85 23.64
N LEU A 153 -21.59 16.93 24.43
CA LEU A 153 -20.62 17.20 25.50
C LEU A 153 -19.15 17.14 25.02
N GLY A 154 -18.90 16.97 23.73
CA GLY A 154 -17.55 16.73 23.19
C GLY A 154 -16.97 15.37 23.64
N LYS A 155 -17.86 14.41 23.92
CA LYS A 155 -17.54 13.03 24.30
C LYS A 155 -18.10 12.08 23.22
N ARG A 156 -18.08 10.78 23.49
CA ARG A 156 -18.68 9.72 22.68
C ARG A 156 -19.22 8.62 23.58
N LEU A 157 -20.01 7.68 23.05
CA LEU A 157 -20.28 6.45 23.79
C LEU A 157 -18.97 5.66 23.98
N CYS A 158 -18.85 5.00 25.12
CA CYS A 158 -17.77 4.06 25.38
C CYS A 158 -17.86 2.87 24.44
N THR A 159 -16.73 2.35 23.94
CA THR A 159 -16.73 1.05 23.28
C THR A 159 -16.99 -0.06 24.30
N LYS A 160 -17.40 -1.24 23.84
CA LYS A 160 -17.53 -2.43 24.70
C LYS A 160 -16.22 -2.71 25.44
N GLU A 161 -15.10 -2.65 24.73
CA GLU A 161 -13.77 -2.98 25.25
C GLU A 161 -13.30 -1.97 26.30
N GLU A 162 -13.59 -0.68 26.08
CA GLU A 162 -13.34 0.41 27.02
C GLU A 162 -14.19 0.25 28.27
N TRP A 163 -15.49 0.00 28.10
CA TRP A 163 -16.41 -0.20 29.21
C TRP A 163 -15.99 -1.42 30.06
N SER A 164 -15.66 -2.55 29.43
CA SER A 164 -15.18 -3.75 30.12
C SER A 164 -13.85 -3.51 30.85
N ALA A 165 -12.94 -2.72 30.27
CA ALA A 165 -11.67 -2.39 30.91
C ALA A 165 -11.86 -1.48 32.12
N ALA A 166 -12.76 -0.51 32.03
CA ALA A 166 -13.13 0.38 33.14
C ALA A 166 -13.82 -0.38 34.27
N CYS A 167 -14.70 -1.33 33.94
CA CYS A 167 -15.40 -2.17 34.91
C CYS A 167 -14.44 -3.10 35.63
N GLY A 168 -13.71 -3.95 34.90
CA GLY A 168 -12.87 -4.99 35.50
C GLY A 168 -11.59 -4.47 36.16
N GLY A 169 -11.29 -3.18 36.08
CA GLY A 169 -10.08 -2.60 36.68
C GLY A 169 -8.77 -3.10 36.06
N PRO A 170 -7.61 -2.70 36.62
CA PRO A 170 -6.28 -3.18 36.20
C PRO A 170 -6.16 -4.71 36.18
N LYS A 171 -6.83 -5.39 37.11
CA LYS A 171 -6.74 -6.85 37.29
C LYS A 171 -7.69 -7.67 36.42
N GLY A 172 -8.60 -7.03 35.68
CA GLY A 172 -9.59 -7.72 34.84
C GLY A 172 -10.54 -8.59 35.64
N PHE A 173 -11.11 -8.04 36.71
CA PHE A 173 -12.11 -8.67 37.53
C PHE A 173 -13.43 -8.93 36.77
N ALA A 174 -14.16 -9.95 37.25
CA ALA A 174 -15.46 -10.32 36.69
C ALA A 174 -16.56 -9.33 37.07
N TYR A 175 -16.40 -8.64 38.20
CA TYR A 175 -17.25 -7.58 38.73
C TYR A 175 -16.37 -6.38 39.11
N PRO A 176 -16.91 -5.15 39.22
CA PRO A 176 -16.10 -3.96 39.47
C PRO A 176 -15.25 -4.06 40.75
N TYR A 177 -15.77 -4.77 41.75
CA TYR A 177 -15.12 -4.93 43.05
C TYR A 177 -14.34 -6.25 43.23
N GLY A 178 -14.39 -7.21 42.28
CA GLY A 178 -13.74 -8.51 42.50
C GLY A 178 -14.06 -9.62 41.50
N ARG A 179 -13.41 -10.78 41.70
CA ARG A 179 -13.59 -11.99 40.85
C ARG A 179 -14.85 -12.78 41.16
N ILE A 180 -15.37 -12.66 42.38
CA ILE A 180 -16.50 -13.43 42.90
C ILE A 180 -17.66 -12.44 43.08
N TYR A 181 -18.87 -12.87 42.70
CA TYR A 181 -20.06 -12.05 42.91
C TYR A 181 -20.36 -11.93 44.39
N GLU A 182 -20.58 -10.70 44.84
CA GLU A 182 -20.90 -10.41 46.24
C GLU A 182 -22.21 -9.61 46.26
N GLY A 183 -23.31 -10.34 46.19
CA GLY A 183 -24.64 -9.76 46.35
C GLY A 183 -24.91 -9.29 47.78
N PRO A 184 -25.52 -8.11 48.03
CA PRO A 184 -25.99 -7.09 47.08
C PRO A 184 -25.07 -5.85 47.05
N LYS A 185 -23.79 -5.99 46.70
CA LYS A 185 -22.88 -4.82 46.58
C LYS A 185 -23.30 -3.83 45.50
N CYS A 186 -23.94 -4.33 44.45
CA CYS A 186 -24.48 -3.55 43.34
C CYS A 186 -26.01 -3.74 43.27
N ASN A 187 -26.71 -2.85 42.57
CA ASN A 187 -28.17 -2.92 42.42
C ASN A 187 -28.55 -3.97 41.35
N GLY A 188 -28.56 -5.25 41.72
CA GLY A 188 -29.06 -6.35 40.91
C GLY A 188 -30.36 -6.94 41.44
N ALA A 189 -30.83 -8.05 40.86
CA ALA A 189 -32.07 -8.72 41.28
C ALA A 189 -32.09 -9.11 42.78
N ASP A 190 -30.92 -9.40 43.33
CA ASP A 190 -30.68 -9.77 44.72
C ASP A 190 -30.74 -8.60 45.71
N ALA A 191 -30.65 -7.35 45.22
CA ALA A 191 -30.81 -6.15 46.03
C ALA A 191 -32.28 -5.86 46.39
N ASP A 192 -33.24 -6.55 45.75
CA ASP A 192 -34.69 -6.48 45.99
C ASP A 192 -35.27 -5.05 45.99
N ARG A 193 -34.70 -4.17 45.14
CA ARG A 193 -35.13 -2.77 45.02
C ARG A 193 -36.21 -2.55 43.97
N GLY A 194 -36.25 -3.39 42.94
CA GLY A 194 -37.27 -3.33 41.88
C GLY A 194 -37.19 -2.10 40.96
N VAL A 195 -36.13 -1.28 41.08
CA VAL A 195 -35.98 -0.03 40.32
C VAL A 195 -34.51 0.42 40.30
N ALA A 196 -34.15 1.23 39.30
CA ALA A 196 -32.90 1.98 39.30
C ALA A 196 -32.87 2.98 40.47
N VAL A 197 -31.68 3.20 41.03
CA VAL A 197 -31.43 4.15 42.11
C VAL A 197 -30.47 5.25 41.65
N PRO A 198 -30.41 6.40 42.35
CA PRO A 198 -29.44 7.43 42.03
C PRO A 198 -28.01 6.90 41.95
N SER A 199 -27.25 7.30 40.94
CA SER A 199 -25.88 6.85 40.73
C SER A 199 -25.00 7.10 41.97
N GLY A 200 -24.17 6.13 42.31
CA GLY A 200 -23.32 6.11 43.49
C GLY A 200 -24.05 5.74 44.79
N THR A 201 -25.34 5.37 44.74
CA THR A 201 -26.07 4.89 45.94
C THR A 201 -25.44 3.63 46.51
N MET A 202 -25.04 2.71 45.63
CA MET A 202 -24.37 1.46 45.99
C MET A 202 -22.87 1.73 46.16
N LYS A 203 -22.47 2.21 47.34
CA LYS A 203 -21.11 2.72 47.60
C LYS A 203 -19.97 1.72 47.35
N ASP A 204 -20.27 0.43 47.45
CA ASP A 204 -19.31 -0.65 47.22
C ASP A 204 -19.33 -1.16 45.76
N CYS A 205 -20.24 -0.65 44.93
CA CYS A 205 -20.33 -0.91 43.49
C CYS A 205 -19.42 0.04 42.71
N VAL A 206 -18.11 -0.06 42.95
CA VAL A 206 -17.12 0.82 42.34
C VAL A 206 -15.93 0.02 41.81
N SER A 207 -15.45 0.34 40.62
CA SER A 207 -14.28 -0.31 40.04
C SER A 207 -12.98 0.13 40.71
N GLU A 208 -11.89 -0.63 40.54
CA GLU A 208 -10.57 -0.22 41.04
C GLU A 208 -10.09 1.13 40.46
N TYR A 209 -10.65 1.57 39.33
CA TYR A 209 -10.38 2.88 38.75
C TYR A 209 -11.26 4.00 39.32
N GLY A 210 -12.35 3.67 40.02
CA GLY A 210 -13.27 4.64 40.61
C GLY A 210 -14.55 4.91 39.82
N ALA A 211 -14.88 4.09 38.82
CA ALA A 211 -16.16 4.20 38.11
C ALA A 211 -17.26 3.45 38.89
N PHE A 212 -18.38 4.12 39.15
CA PHE A 212 -19.50 3.60 39.92
C PHE A 212 -20.53 2.89 39.04
N ASP A 213 -21.29 1.99 39.67
CA ASP A 213 -22.47 1.32 39.10
C ASP A 213 -22.19 0.63 37.77
N MET A 214 -20.97 0.14 37.59
CA MET A 214 -20.59 -0.63 36.39
C MET A 214 -21.26 -2.02 36.37
N SER A 215 -21.95 -2.43 37.43
CA SER A 215 -22.74 -3.66 37.47
C SER A 215 -24.12 -3.35 38.04
N GLY A 216 -25.18 -3.76 37.35
CA GLY A 216 -26.57 -3.51 37.74
C GLY A 216 -26.99 -2.05 37.55
N ASN A 217 -28.03 -1.67 38.28
CA ASN A 217 -28.73 -0.39 38.18
C ASN A 217 -29.44 -0.20 36.83
N VAL A 218 -28.71 0.10 35.76
CA VAL A 218 -29.22 0.20 34.39
C VAL A 218 -28.25 -0.43 33.40
N TRP A 219 -28.79 -1.05 32.35
CA TRP A 219 -28.01 -1.42 31.18
C TRP A 219 -27.43 -0.19 30.50
N GLU A 220 -26.25 -0.30 29.92
CA GLU A 220 -25.58 0.84 29.29
C GLU A 220 -25.24 0.63 27.81
N TRP A 221 -25.71 1.54 26.96
CA TRP A 221 -25.37 1.56 25.55
C TRP A 221 -23.86 1.75 25.29
N THR A 222 -23.31 0.93 24.40
CA THR A 222 -21.92 1.03 23.93
C THR A 222 -21.81 1.41 22.44
N GLY A 223 -20.68 1.99 22.03
CA GLY A 223 -20.52 2.80 20.82
C GLY A 223 -19.90 2.16 19.57
N THR A 224 -19.70 0.83 19.50
CA THR A 224 -18.96 0.19 18.39
C THR A 224 -19.90 -0.46 17.35
N PRO A 225 -19.96 -0.01 16.09
CA PRO A 225 -20.80 -0.62 15.06
C PRO A 225 -20.30 -2.00 14.60
N GLU A 226 -18.98 -2.24 14.64
CA GLU A 226 -18.32 -3.40 14.03
C GLU A 226 -18.53 -4.71 14.83
N SER A 227 -18.80 -4.62 16.14
CA SER A 227 -19.10 -5.77 17.01
C SER A 227 -20.61 -5.94 17.32
N GLY A 228 -21.43 -5.03 16.81
CA GLY A 228 -22.87 -4.90 17.10
C GLY A 228 -23.15 -3.84 18.17
N VAL A 229 -24.23 -3.08 18.00
CA VAL A 229 -24.76 -2.20 19.04
C VAL A 229 -25.34 -3.06 20.17
N GLY A 230 -25.05 -2.71 21.42
CA GLY A 230 -25.46 -3.52 22.55
C GLY A 230 -25.19 -2.88 23.91
N LEU A 231 -25.60 -3.62 24.93
CA LEU A 231 -25.73 -3.22 26.31
C LEU A 231 -24.69 -3.94 27.18
N MET A 232 -24.17 -3.23 28.17
CA MET A 232 -23.24 -3.75 29.18
C MET A 232 -23.75 -3.48 30.60
N GLY A 233 -23.29 -4.28 31.56
CA GLY A 233 -23.41 -4.01 33.00
C GLY A 233 -24.61 -4.61 33.73
N GLY A 234 -25.71 -4.95 33.04
CA GLY A 234 -26.92 -5.42 33.70
C GLY A 234 -27.74 -4.27 34.28
N ASN A 235 -28.98 -4.56 34.65
CA ASN A 235 -29.89 -3.62 35.31
C ASN A 235 -30.30 -4.11 36.71
N TRP A 236 -31.15 -3.36 37.41
CA TRP A 236 -31.69 -3.71 38.74
C TRP A 236 -32.43 -5.06 38.84
N SER A 237 -32.80 -5.67 37.71
CA SER A 237 -33.45 -6.99 37.63
C SER A 237 -32.52 -8.10 37.12
N SER A 238 -31.27 -7.77 36.79
CA SER A 238 -30.30 -8.74 36.27
C SER A 238 -29.80 -9.68 37.37
N LEU A 239 -29.70 -10.95 37.01
CA LEU A 239 -29.02 -11.98 37.82
C LEU A 239 -27.50 -11.82 37.69
N GLU A 240 -26.76 -12.48 38.59
CA GLU A 240 -25.30 -12.48 38.66
C GLU A 240 -24.61 -12.50 37.27
N THR A 241 -25.02 -13.40 36.38
CA THR A 241 -24.40 -13.57 35.05
C THR A 241 -24.51 -12.34 34.16
N GLY A 242 -25.62 -11.61 34.23
CA GLY A 242 -25.84 -10.38 33.47
C GLY A 242 -25.08 -9.18 34.02
N MET A 243 -24.60 -9.27 35.26
CA MET A 243 -23.90 -8.19 35.95
C MET A 243 -22.37 -8.24 35.78
N THR A 244 -21.83 -9.17 34.99
CA THR A 244 -20.36 -9.29 34.83
C THR A 244 -19.81 -8.19 33.92
N CYS A 245 -18.58 -7.75 34.16
CA CYS A 245 -17.86 -6.77 33.35
C CYS A 245 -17.64 -7.19 31.88
N SER A 246 -17.89 -8.45 31.56
CA SER A 246 -17.73 -9.04 30.22
C SER A 246 -19.05 -9.41 29.54
N PHE A 247 -20.17 -9.40 30.27
CA PHE A 247 -21.46 -9.76 29.70
C PHE A 247 -21.92 -8.64 28.77
N PHE A 248 -22.23 -9.03 27.52
CA PHE A 248 -22.64 -8.13 26.47
C PHE A 248 -23.90 -8.67 25.81
N GLU A 249 -24.93 -7.85 25.75
CA GLU A 249 -26.20 -8.19 25.12
C GLU A 249 -26.37 -7.34 23.85
N LYS A 250 -26.52 -8.00 22.70
CA LYS A 250 -26.86 -7.29 21.46
C LYS A 250 -28.32 -6.87 21.53
N GLU A 251 -28.59 -5.63 21.13
CA GLU A 251 -29.94 -5.08 21.17
C GLU A 251 -30.21 -4.23 19.91
N ASP A 252 -31.48 -4.11 19.52
CA ASP A 252 -31.89 -3.21 18.45
C ASP A 252 -31.56 -1.75 18.85
N PRO A 253 -30.77 -0.99 18.06
CA PRO A 253 -30.44 0.40 18.36
C PRO A 253 -31.65 1.32 18.60
N ALA A 254 -32.84 0.95 18.10
CA ALA A 254 -34.09 1.69 18.29
C ALA A 254 -34.85 1.29 19.58
N TYR A 255 -34.47 0.19 20.23
CA TYR A 255 -35.09 -0.27 21.47
C TYR A 255 -34.77 0.69 22.62
N LYS A 256 -35.73 0.84 23.55
CA LYS A 256 -35.58 1.64 24.77
C LYS A 256 -36.61 1.26 25.81
N ASP A 257 -36.18 1.11 27.06
CA ASP A 257 -37.05 0.92 28.20
C ASP A 257 -36.49 1.61 29.46
N ASP A 258 -37.18 1.48 30.59
CA ASP A 258 -36.78 2.07 31.87
C ASP A 258 -35.58 1.40 32.54
N THR A 259 -35.02 0.36 31.93
CA THR A 259 -33.83 -0.33 32.42
C THR A 259 -32.56 0.02 31.64
N ILE A 260 -32.68 0.77 30.54
CA ILE A 260 -31.56 1.09 29.64
C ILE A 260 -31.21 2.57 29.71
N GLY A 261 -29.96 2.84 30.11
CA GLY A 261 -29.27 4.12 30.09
C GLY A 261 -27.94 4.06 29.32
N PHE A 262 -26.97 4.88 29.72
CA PHE A 262 -25.65 4.97 29.10
C PHE A 262 -24.66 5.79 29.95
N ARG A 263 -23.38 5.72 29.59
CA ARG A 263 -22.34 6.66 30.03
C ARG A 263 -21.39 7.03 28.90
N CYS A 264 -20.71 8.17 29.01
CA CYS A 264 -19.85 8.67 27.95
C CYS A 264 -18.37 8.40 28.22
N CYS A 265 -17.61 8.25 27.14
CA CYS A 265 -16.15 8.18 27.12
C CYS A 265 -15.56 9.35 26.30
N LYS A 266 -14.31 9.69 26.59
CA LYS A 266 -13.54 10.70 25.85
C LYS A 266 -12.13 10.17 25.62
N THR A 267 -11.65 10.25 24.38
CA THR A 267 -10.28 9.87 24.03
C THR A 267 -9.28 10.83 24.69
N VAL A 268 -8.13 10.34 25.12
CA VAL A 268 -7.03 11.22 25.56
C VAL A 268 -6.51 11.99 24.35
N GLU A 269 -6.63 13.32 24.39
CA GLU A 269 -6.00 14.18 23.39
C GLU A 269 -4.48 14.15 23.64
N GLU A 270 -3.74 13.46 22.76
CA GLU A 270 -2.28 13.53 22.75
C GLU A 270 -1.87 14.98 22.50
N VAL A 271 -1.23 15.61 23.49
CA VAL A 271 -0.70 16.96 23.35
C VAL A 271 0.40 16.91 22.30
N ASP A 272 0.19 17.64 21.20
CA ASP A 272 1.22 17.86 20.19
C ASP A 272 2.49 18.44 20.87
N LYS A 273 3.57 17.66 20.81
CA LYS A 273 4.89 17.99 21.36
C LYS A 273 5.92 18.20 20.25
N THR A 274 5.49 18.19 18.99
CA THR A 274 6.37 18.27 17.83
C THR A 274 6.41 19.70 17.30
N PRO A 275 7.57 20.38 17.29
CA PRO A 275 7.67 21.68 16.66
C PRO A 275 7.39 21.64 15.14
N PRO A 276 6.83 22.71 14.57
CA PRO A 276 6.59 22.79 13.14
C PRO A 276 7.90 22.93 12.35
N VAL A 277 7.84 22.82 11.03
CA VAL A 277 9.00 22.94 10.13
C VAL A 277 8.76 24.05 9.10
N THR A 278 9.66 25.02 9.04
CA THR A 278 9.63 26.10 8.02
C THR A 278 10.67 25.89 6.93
N THR A 279 10.31 26.21 5.69
CA THR A 279 11.22 26.25 4.53
C THR A 279 11.21 27.63 3.86
N ALA A 280 12.33 28.01 3.23
CA ALA A 280 12.46 29.24 2.47
C ALA A 280 12.52 28.93 0.96
N SER A 281 11.77 29.70 0.16
CA SER A 281 11.75 29.57 -1.30
C SER A 281 11.87 30.94 -1.98
N PRO A 282 12.89 31.18 -2.82
CA PRO A 282 14.01 30.28 -3.08
C PRO A 282 14.93 30.15 -1.86
N GLY A 283 15.64 29.02 -1.73
CA GLY A 283 16.60 28.77 -0.65
C GLY A 283 17.83 29.69 -0.72
N GLY A 284 18.71 29.65 0.28
CA GLY A 284 19.96 30.43 0.27
C GLY A 284 20.84 30.11 -0.94
N GLY A 285 21.55 31.11 -1.45
CA GLY A 285 22.33 30.98 -2.67
C GLY A 285 22.87 32.31 -3.20
N THR A 286 23.55 32.23 -4.34
CA THR A 286 24.04 33.42 -5.07
C THR A 286 23.09 33.74 -6.22
N TYR A 287 22.64 34.99 -6.29
CA TYR A 287 21.66 35.46 -7.26
C TYR A 287 22.17 36.70 -8.00
N ALA A 288 21.90 36.77 -9.30
CA ALA A 288 22.29 37.90 -10.15
C ALA A 288 21.29 39.08 -10.13
N SER A 289 20.18 38.93 -9.40
CA SER A 289 19.14 39.94 -9.24
C SER A 289 18.48 39.80 -7.86
N ALA A 290 17.77 40.84 -7.42
CA ALA A 290 17.05 40.83 -6.15
C ALA A 290 16.06 39.66 -6.06
N GLN A 291 15.97 39.03 -4.89
CA GLN A 291 15.09 37.89 -4.64
C GLN A 291 13.88 38.32 -3.81
N SER A 292 12.79 37.55 -3.93
CA SER A 292 11.60 37.67 -3.08
C SER A 292 11.36 36.32 -2.40
N VAL A 293 11.74 36.21 -1.12
CA VAL A 293 11.78 34.95 -0.38
C VAL A 293 10.46 34.70 0.34
N THR A 294 9.84 33.55 0.06
CA THR A 294 8.63 33.06 0.71
C THR A 294 9.00 32.06 1.80
N LEU A 295 8.43 32.21 3.00
CA LEU A 295 8.55 31.24 4.10
C LEU A 295 7.29 30.39 4.18
N SER A 296 7.44 29.07 4.17
CA SER A 296 6.32 28.12 4.25
C SER A 296 6.47 27.23 5.47
N CYS A 297 5.52 27.32 6.40
CA CYS A 297 5.48 26.51 7.61
C CYS A 297 4.55 25.30 7.42
N SER A 298 5.00 24.12 7.84
CA SER A 298 4.25 22.87 7.82
C SER A 298 4.36 22.16 9.16
N ASP A 299 3.25 21.59 9.63
CA ASP A 299 3.17 20.87 10.91
C ASP A 299 2.43 19.53 10.70
N ASN A 300 3.17 18.54 10.18
CA ASN A 300 2.66 17.32 9.55
C ASN A 300 1.88 16.42 10.52
N GLY A 301 0.59 16.72 10.73
CA GLY A 301 -0.29 16.01 11.66
C GLY A 301 -0.29 16.58 13.09
N GLY A 302 0.42 17.70 13.32
CA GLY A 302 0.42 18.45 14.58
C GLY A 302 -0.73 19.46 14.69
N SER A 303 -0.61 20.38 15.63
CA SER A 303 -1.60 21.40 16.00
C SER A 303 -1.77 22.53 14.96
N GLY A 304 -0.85 22.59 14.00
CA GLY A 304 -0.77 23.56 12.92
C GLY A 304 0.09 24.76 13.28
N CYS A 305 0.71 25.38 12.27
CA CYS A 305 1.53 26.57 12.44
C CYS A 305 0.72 27.78 12.97
N ALA A 306 1.19 28.42 14.03
CA ALA A 306 0.61 29.65 14.58
C ALA A 306 1.29 30.91 14.03
N ALA A 307 2.62 30.94 14.01
CA ALA A 307 3.39 32.10 13.55
C ALA A 307 4.81 31.74 13.14
N THR A 308 5.33 32.52 12.18
CA THR A 308 6.72 32.47 11.72
C THR A 308 7.36 33.85 11.93
N TRP A 309 8.55 33.87 12.52
CA TRP A 309 9.33 35.09 12.75
C TRP A 309 10.67 35.02 12.03
N TYR A 310 11.15 36.17 11.57
CA TYR A 310 12.41 36.25 10.84
C TYR A 310 13.21 37.54 11.12
N THR A 311 14.48 37.51 10.74
CA THR A 311 15.44 38.61 10.77
C THR A 311 16.31 38.57 9.50
N THR A 312 16.71 39.72 8.97
CA THR A 312 17.55 39.83 7.76
C THR A 312 18.96 40.32 8.06
N ASP A 313 19.23 40.74 9.30
CA ASP A 313 20.54 41.23 9.76
C ASP A 313 21.44 40.11 10.33
N GLY A 314 20.97 38.86 10.30
CA GLY A 314 21.68 37.70 10.86
C GLY A 314 21.52 37.51 12.37
N SER A 315 20.76 38.36 13.07
CA SER A 315 20.40 38.15 14.48
C SER A 315 19.41 36.97 14.63
N GLY A 316 19.33 36.33 15.81
CA GLY A 316 18.37 35.24 16.03
C GLY A 316 16.94 35.78 16.18
N PRO A 317 15.94 35.25 15.46
CA PRO A 317 14.56 35.68 15.61
C PRO A 317 13.98 35.26 16.99
N THR A 318 13.14 36.12 17.54
CA THR A 318 12.33 35.88 18.75
C THR A 318 10.86 36.11 18.44
N ASN A 319 9.96 35.85 19.40
CA ASN A 319 8.53 36.19 19.27
C ASN A 319 8.24 37.70 19.16
N HIS A 320 9.25 38.56 19.31
CA HIS A 320 9.19 40.00 19.08
C HIS A 320 9.81 40.45 17.74
N SER A 321 10.40 39.53 16.96
CA SER A 321 10.96 39.83 15.64
C SER A 321 9.86 40.08 14.60
N SER A 322 10.25 40.39 13.36
CA SER A 322 9.27 40.62 12.29
C SER A 322 8.49 39.33 12.01
N ARG A 323 7.16 39.41 12.03
CA ARG A 323 6.27 38.29 11.69
C ARG A 323 6.14 38.18 10.18
N TYR A 324 6.36 36.98 9.65
CA TYR A 324 6.17 36.73 8.22
C TYR A 324 4.70 36.86 7.84
N SER A 325 4.43 37.67 6.82
CA SER A 325 3.07 37.94 6.29
C SER A 325 3.04 38.13 4.77
N SER A 326 4.18 38.44 4.17
CA SER A 326 4.37 38.57 2.72
C SER A 326 5.81 38.19 2.34
N PRO A 327 6.10 37.87 1.06
CA PRO A 327 7.45 37.60 0.60
C PRO A 327 8.47 38.68 0.99
N ILE A 328 9.66 38.25 1.44
CA ILE A 328 10.73 39.10 1.98
C ILE A 328 11.64 39.54 0.82
N PRO A 329 11.76 40.84 0.54
CA PRO A 329 12.65 41.34 -0.51
C PRO A 329 14.12 41.29 -0.05
N ILE A 330 14.99 40.71 -0.88
CA ILE A 330 16.43 40.57 -0.65
C ILE A 330 17.17 41.20 -1.84
N SER A 331 17.67 42.43 -1.71
CA SER A 331 18.31 43.19 -2.80
C SER A 331 19.83 43.30 -2.68
N SER A 332 20.43 42.83 -1.59
CA SER A 332 21.87 42.80 -1.33
C SER A 332 22.22 41.54 -0.52
N THR A 333 23.51 41.29 -0.30
CA THR A 333 23.98 40.16 0.52
C THR A 333 23.33 40.20 1.91
N THR A 334 22.49 39.21 2.21
CA THR A 334 21.61 39.17 3.37
C THR A 334 21.67 37.80 4.04
N THR A 335 21.73 37.77 5.37
CA THR A 335 21.61 36.54 6.16
C THR A 335 20.22 36.49 6.78
N LEU A 336 19.36 35.63 6.23
CA LEU A 336 17.99 35.44 6.70
C LEU A 336 17.98 34.36 7.78
N LYS A 337 17.48 34.69 8.97
CA LYS A 337 17.18 33.69 10.01
C LYS A 337 15.70 33.66 10.29
N PHE A 338 15.14 32.47 10.49
CA PHE A 338 13.71 32.29 10.74
C PHE A 338 13.42 31.09 11.63
N LEU A 339 12.26 31.13 12.30
CA LEU A 339 11.67 30.01 13.04
C LEU A 339 10.14 30.14 13.01
N SER A 340 9.45 29.05 13.29
CA SER A 340 8.02 28.99 13.50
C SER A 340 7.64 28.33 14.82
N MET A 341 6.43 28.66 15.26
CA MET A 341 5.76 28.09 16.42
C MET A 341 4.39 27.57 15.99
N ASP A 342 3.98 26.44 16.53
CA ASP A 342 2.65 25.88 16.32
C ASP A 342 1.62 26.48 17.30
N LYS A 343 0.38 25.96 17.29
CA LYS A 343 -0.69 26.41 18.19
C LYS A 343 -0.54 25.93 19.63
N MET A 344 0.33 24.95 19.87
CA MET A 344 0.65 24.41 21.20
C MET A 344 1.96 24.99 21.77
N GLU A 345 2.47 26.04 21.15
CA GLU A 345 3.69 26.77 21.53
C GLU A 345 4.99 25.96 21.41
N ASN A 346 5.01 24.87 20.62
CA ASN A 346 6.26 24.22 20.27
C ASN A 346 7.01 25.05 19.23
N ILE A 347 8.27 25.37 19.52
CA ILE A 347 9.10 26.28 18.71
C ILE A 347 10.18 25.48 17.98
N GLU A 348 10.27 25.66 16.66
CA GLU A 348 11.33 25.01 15.88
C GLU A 348 12.71 25.67 16.11
N PRO A 349 13.82 24.92 15.93
CA PRO A 349 15.15 25.51 15.97
C PRO A 349 15.34 26.61 14.91
N VAL A 350 16.06 27.68 15.24
CA VAL A 350 16.39 28.76 14.30
C VAL A 350 17.10 28.22 13.05
N LYS A 351 16.50 28.45 11.88
CA LYS A 351 17.10 28.18 10.57
C LYS A 351 17.82 29.41 10.05
N THR A 352 18.87 29.20 9.27
CA THR A 352 19.72 30.25 8.70
C THR A 352 19.94 29.99 7.21
N GLU A 353 19.61 30.98 6.39
CA GLU A 353 19.84 30.97 4.94
C GLU A 353 20.67 32.19 4.55
N LYS A 354 21.68 31.99 3.69
CA LYS A 354 22.57 33.06 3.22
C LYS A 354 22.30 33.38 1.76
N TYR A 355 21.96 34.63 1.48
CA TYR A 355 21.73 35.14 0.13
C TYR A 355 22.86 36.09 -0.25
N THR A 356 23.49 35.87 -1.40
CA THR A 356 24.48 36.79 -1.98
C THR A 356 23.91 37.37 -3.27
N ILE A 357 23.64 38.67 -3.30
CA ILE A 357 23.20 39.34 -4.53
C ILE A 357 24.43 39.94 -5.21
N SER A 358 24.84 39.36 -6.34
CA SER A 358 25.96 39.82 -7.14
C SER A 358 25.43 40.52 -8.38
N ILE A 359 25.21 41.83 -8.28
CA ILE A 359 24.79 42.66 -9.41
C ILE A 359 26.06 43.00 -10.21
N ALA A 360 26.13 42.54 -11.45
CA ALA A 360 27.26 42.83 -12.33
C ALA A 360 27.41 44.35 -12.57
N PRO A 361 28.65 44.88 -12.74
CA PRO A 361 28.88 46.29 -13.07
C PRO A 361 28.24 46.68 -14.42
N ALA A 362 27.96 47.98 -14.60
CA ALA A 362 27.34 48.51 -15.81
C ALA A 362 28.15 48.17 -17.07
N ASP A 363 27.47 47.60 -18.07
CA ASP A 363 28.04 47.24 -19.37
C ASP A 363 28.29 48.48 -20.24
N THR A 364 29.55 48.71 -20.58
CA THR A 364 30.01 49.80 -21.46
C THR A 364 30.51 49.29 -22.81
N THR A 365 30.38 47.99 -23.08
CA THR A 365 30.92 47.36 -24.28
C THR A 365 29.85 47.18 -25.34
N ALA A 366 30.10 47.68 -26.56
CA ALA A 366 29.17 47.49 -27.67
C ALA A 366 29.17 46.03 -28.16
N PRO A 367 28.01 45.52 -28.63
CA PRO A 367 27.90 44.17 -29.14
C PRO A 367 28.61 44.02 -30.50
N THR A 368 28.71 42.79 -31.02
CA THR A 368 29.28 42.51 -32.35
C THR A 368 28.33 41.64 -33.17
N THR A 369 28.08 42.00 -34.43
CA THR A 369 27.22 41.21 -35.33
C THR A 369 28.00 40.60 -36.49
N THR A 370 27.70 39.36 -36.83
CA THR A 370 28.22 38.69 -38.04
C THR A 370 27.09 38.29 -38.98
N ALA A 371 27.34 38.36 -40.28
CA ALA A 371 26.44 37.85 -41.31
C ALA A 371 26.87 36.46 -41.73
N SER A 372 25.92 35.52 -41.83
CA SER A 372 26.16 34.16 -42.30
C SER A 372 25.10 33.73 -43.31
N PRO A 373 25.49 33.36 -44.55
CA PRO A 373 26.85 33.43 -45.08
C PRO A 373 27.31 34.90 -45.26
N GLY A 374 28.63 35.15 -45.19
CA GLY A 374 29.21 36.47 -45.44
C GLY A 374 29.02 36.95 -46.88
N GLY A 375 29.41 38.18 -47.20
CA GLY A 375 29.35 38.70 -48.57
C GLY A 375 30.17 37.86 -49.55
N GLY A 376 29.70 37.78 -50.79
CA GLY A 376 30.34 36.96 -51.82
C GLY A 376 29.50 36.78 -53.08
N THR A 377 30.05 36.04 -54.04
CA THR A 377 29.34 35.63 -55.26
C THR A 377 28.73 34.25 -55.05
N TYR A 378 27.46 34.11 -55.38
CA TYR A 378 26.67 32.91 -55.13
C TYR A 378 25.91 32.48 -56.38
N ALA A 379 25.86 31.17 -56.64
CA ALA A 379 25.17 30.63 -57.81
C ALA A 379 23.64 30.59 -57.68
N SER A 380 23.11 30.89 -56.50
CA SER A 380 21.68 30.84 -56.17
C SER A 380 21.36 31.80 -55.03
N ALA A 381 20.08 32.16 -54.89
CA ALA A 381 19.61 33.04 -53.82
C ALA A 381 20.09 32.58 -52.43
N LYS A 382 20.47 33.52 -51.57
CA LYS A 382 20.96 33.25 -50.22
C LYS A 382 20.00 33.79 -49.16
N SER A 383 19.82 33.00 -48.11
CA SER A 383 19.15 33.39 -46.89
C SER A 383 20.21 33.78 -45.87
N VAL A 384 20.40 35.08 -45.65
CA VAL A 384 21.43 35.63 -44.77
C VAL A 384 20.88 35.77 -43.35
N THR A 385 21.59 35.19 -42.40
CA THR A 385 21.32 35.33 -40.97
C THR A 385 22.27 36.33 -40.34
N LEU A 386 21.76 37.21 -39.48
CA LEU A 386 22.55 38.12 -38.66
C LEU A 386 22.61 37.59 -37.23
N SER A 387 23.82 37.39 -36.72
CA SER A 387 24.06 36.85 -35.38
C SER A 387 24.79 37.88 -34.54
N CYS A 388 24.10 38.43 -33.56
CA CYS A 388 24.66 39.38 -32.61
C CYS A 388 25.21 38.64 -31.38
N LYS A 389 26.43 39.00 -30.96
CA LYS A 389 27.12 38.47 -29.79
C LYS A 389 27.68 39.61 -28.95
N ASP A 390 27.43 39.55 -27.65
CA ASP A 390 27.91 40.52 -26.67
C ASP A 390 28.66 39.78 -25.56
N ASN A 391 29.98 39.61 -25.74
CA ASN A 391 30.81 38.77 -24.86
C ASN A 391 31.18 39.54 -23.59
N GLY A 392 30.38 39.38 -22.54
CA GLY A 392 30.64 40.01 -21.24
C GLY A 392 29.82 41.27 -20.96
N GLY A 393 28.95 41.67 -21.91
CA GLY A 393 28.01 42.78 -21.76
C GLY A 393 26.57 42.35 -21.41
N SER A 394 25.63 43.26 -21.61
CA SER A 394 24.20 43.19 -21.23
C SER A 394 23.34 42.35 -22.18
N GLY A 395 23.94 41.90 -23.29
CA GLY A 395 23.30 41.12 -24.33
C GLY A 395 22.68 41.99 -25.41
N CYS A 396 22.62 41.45 -26.63
CA CYS A 396 22.04 42.13 -27.79
C CYS A 396 20.55 42.44 -27.61
N LYS A 397 20.15 43.69 -27.88
CA LYS A 397 18.75 44.14 -27.86
C LYS A 397 18.11 44.11 -29.24
N ALA A 398 18.78 44.65 -30.25
CA ALA A 398 18.26 44.70 -31.61
C ALA A 398 19.39 44.82 -32.63
N THR A 399 19.18 44.23 -33.81
CA THR A 399 20.01 44.42 -35.00
C THR A 399 19.19 45.13 -36.06
N TYR A 400 19.72 46.22 -36.62
CA TYR A 400 19.08 46.99 -37.67
C TYR A 400 19.84 46.83 -38.98
N TYR A 401 19.12 46.73 -40.11
CA TYR A 401 19.75 46.53 -41.41
C TYR A 401 19.02 47.23 -42.57
N THR A 402 19.71 47.33 -43.70
CA THR A 402 19.19 47.77 -45.01
C THR A 402 19.78 46.89 -46.12
N THR A 403 19.03 46.65 -47.19
CA THR A 403 19.46 45.80 -48.34
C THR A 403 19.78 46.62 -49.60
N ASN A 404 19.44 47.91 -49.60
CA ASN A 404 19.69 48.83 -50.71
C ASN A 404 21.02 49.62 -50.57
N GLY A 405 21.87 49.27 -49.59
CA GLY A 405 23.16 49.93 -49.35
C GLY A 405 23.11 51.27 -48.59
N THR A 406 21.93 51.75 -48.17
CA THR A 406 21.81 52.94 -47.30
C THR A 406 22.26 52.64 -45.87
N ILE A 407 22.66 53.64 -45.08
CA ILE A 407 23.12 53.41 -43.69
C ILE A 407 21.90 53.18 -42.77
N PRO A 408 21.76 52.04 -42.08
CA PRO A 408 20.69 51.81 -41.11
C PRO A 408 20.83 52.71 -39.87
N THR A 409 19.71 53.21 -39.37
CA THR A 409 19.60 53.81 -38.02
C THR A 409 18.49 53.10 -37.23
N ALA A 410 18.36 53.37 -35.93
CA ALA A 410 17.24 52.84 -35.15
C ALA A 410 15.85 53.29 -35.65
N ALA A 411 15.78 54.38 -36.42
CA ALA A 411 14.53 54.90 -36.99
C ALA A 411 14.30 54.46 -38.45
N THR A 412 15.36 54.16 -39.21
CA THR A 412 15.29 53.95 -40.67
C THR A 412 15.69 52.55 -41.12
N GLY A 413 16.37 51.77 -40.27
CA GLY A 413 16.75 50.39 -40.56
C GLY A 413 15.63 49.42 -40.19
N ALA A 414 15.47 48.35 -40.98
CA ALA A 414 14.58 47.26 -40.63
C ALA A 414 15.15 46.49 -39.42
N VAL A 415 14.30 46.11 -38.46
CA VAL A 415 14.71 45.29 -37.32
C VAL A 415 14.80 43.84 -37.78
N TYR A 416 15.97 43.23 -37.63
CA TYR A 416 16.19 41.83 -37.94
C TYR A 416 15.40 40.93 -37.00
N SER A 417 14.48 40.16 -37.57
CA SER A 417 13.60 39.22 -36.86
C SER A 417 13.59 37.83 -37.50
N SER A 418 14.01 37.73 -38.76
CA SER A 418 14.12 36.49 -39.54
C SER A 418 15.17 36.66 -40.63
N ALA A 419 15.59 35.54 -41.23
CA ALA A 419 16.63 35.53 -42.24
C ALA A 419 16.28 36.39 -43.48
N ILE A 420 17.28 37.10 -44.01
CA ILE A 420 17.13 38.06 -45.11
C ILE A 420 17.34 37.32 -46.42
N SER A 421 16.32 37.28 -47.27
CA SER A 421 16.40 36.67 -48.60
C SER A 421 17.07 37.61 -49.61
N ILE A 422 18.17 37.15 -50.20
CA ILE A 422 18.95 37.85 -51.23
C ILE A 422 18.89 37.03 -52.52
N SER A 423 18.08 37.48 -53.48
CA SER A 423 17.86 36.82 -54.78
C SER A 423 18.53 37.50 -55.97
N ALA A 424 19.09 38.69 -55.77
CA ALA A 424 19.82 39.47 -56.76
C ALA A 424 21.01 40.19 -56.11
N THR A 425 21.83 40.87 -56.91
CA THR A 425 22.97 41.65 -56.39
C THR A 425 22.50 42.67 -55.35
N THR A 426 22.94 42.50 -54.10
CA THR A 426 22.42 43.21 -52.93
C THR A 426 23.58 43.71 -52.06
N THR A 427 23.47 44.94 -51.54
CA THR A 427 24.43 45.49 -50.56
C THR A 427 23.75 45.59 -49.20
N LEU A 428 24.13 44.70 -48.29
CA LEU A 428 23.58 44.61 -46.94
C LEU A 428 24.41 45.45 -45.97
N LYS A 429 23.79 46.41 -45.29
CA LYS A 429 24.42 47.14 -44.18
C LYS A 429 23.68 46.86 -42.89
N PHE A 430 24.40 46.69 -41.77
CA PHE A 430 23.79 46.36 -40.48
C PHE A 430 24.62 46.80 -39.28
N PHE A 431 23.97 46.99 -38.13
CA PHE A 431 24.60 47.19 -36.82
C PHE A 431 23.65 46.69 -35.71
N SER A 432 24.21 46.39 -34.54
CA SER A 432 23.44 46.04 -33.34
C SER A 432 23.64 47.01 -32.19
N VAL A 433 22.63 47.02 -31.32
CA VAL A 433 22.63 47.65 -30.01
C VAL A 433 22.37 46.62 -28.93
N ASP A 434 23.03 46.75 -27.78
CA ASP A 434 22.78 45.93 -26.60
C ASP A 434 21.63 46.50 -25.73
N LYS A 435 21.36 45.86 -24.59
CA LYS A 435 20.33 46.30 -23.64
C LYS A 435 20.73 47.55 -22.85
N ALA A 436 22.03 47.79 -22.68
CA ALA A 436 22.62 48.99 -22.09
C ALA A 436 22.64 50.20 -23.06
N ARG A 437 22.25 50.00 -24.33
CA ARG A 437 22.22 50.96 -25.44
C ARG A 437 23.59 51.30 -26.05
N ASN A 438 24.62 50.50 -25.83
CA ASN A 438 25.85 50.65 -26.60
C ASN A 438 25.62 50.10 -28.02
N ALA A 439 26.14 50.81 -29.03
CA ALA A 439 25.94 50.50 -30.45
C ALA A 439 27.26 50.14 -31.12
N GLU A 440 27.27 49.09 -31.94
CA GLU A 440 28.42 48.75 -32.77
C GLU A 440 28.50 49.66 -34.01
N SER A 441 29.67 49.73 -34.65
CA SER A 441 29.83 50.42 -35.92
C SER A 441 29.15 49.67 -37.08
N VAL A 442 28.57 50.40 -38.04
CA VAL A 442 27.85 49.81 -39.17
C VAL A 442 28.78 48.95 -40.04
N LYS A 443 28.41 47.68 -40.21
CA LYS A 443 29.08 46.72 -41.11
C LYS A 443 28.41 46.69 -42.47
N THR A 444 29.18 46.34 -43.49
CA THR A 444 28.71 46.28 -44.89
C THR A 444 29.16 44.97 -45.53
N GLU A 445 28.23 44.26 -46.17
CA GLU A 445 28.45 43.01 -46.90
C GLU A 445 27.83 43.11 -48.30
N LYS A 446 28.55 42.63 -49.33
CA LYS A 446 28.09 42.67 -50.74
C LYS A 446 27.84 41.26 -51.26
N TYR A 447 26.66 41.03 -51.81
CA TYR A 447 26.23 39.74 -52.36
C TYR A 447 25.98 39.89 -53.87
N THR A 448 26.51 38.97 -54.68
CA THR A 448 26.27 38.89 -56.13
C THR A 448 25.65 37.53 -56.46
N ILE A 449 24.46 37.47 -57.07
CA ILE A 449 23.82 36.21 -57.46
C ILE A 449 24.00 35.97 -58.97
N SER A 450 24.60 34.83 -59.37
CA SER A 450 24.89 34.47 -60.76
C SER A 450 24.45 33.04 -61.06
N ILE A 451 23.27 32.85 -61.67
CA ILE A 451 22.60 31.55 -61.80
C ILE A 451 23.09 30.78 -63.03
N ALA A 452 23.42 29.49 -62.88
CA ALA A 452 23.76 28.55 -63.95
C ALA A 452 22.48 27.96 -64.63
N PRO A 453 22.53 27.45 -65.88
CA PRO A 453 21.35 27.04 -66.64
C PRO A 453 20.58 25.85 -66.01
N ALA A 454 19.28 25.79 -66.28
CA ALA A 454 18.33 24.84 -65.69
C ALA A 454 18.53 23.40 -66.17
N ASP A 455 18.33 22.45 -65.25
CA ASP A 455 18.30 21.00 -65.49
C ASP A 455 16.99 20.60 -66.20
N THR A 456 17.11 19.81 -67.28
CA THR A 456 16.00 19.37 -68.14
C THR A 456 15.91 17.85 -68.27
N THR A 457 16.73 17.08 -67.53
CA THR A 457 16.78 15.62 -67.62
C THR A 457 15.92 14.98 -66.54
N ALA A 458 15.02 14.07 -66.92
CA ALA A 458 14.19 13.33 -65.96
C ALA A 458 14.99 12.21 -65.25
N PRO A 459 14.65 11.87 -63.99
CA PRO A 459 15.30 10.81 -63.25
C PRO A 459 14.88 9.41 -63.76
N THR A 460 15.49 8.35 -63.22
CA THR A 460 15.14 6.95 -63.53
C THR A 460 14.97 6.10 -62.28
N THR A 461 13.94 5.25 -62.23
CA THR A 461 13.69 4.34 -61.08
C THR A 461 13.73 2.86 -61.44
N THR A 462 14.26 2.02 -60.56
CA THR A 462 14.26 0.55 -60.68
C THR A 462 13.63 -0.12 -59.46
N ALA A 463 12.89 -1.22 -59.66
CA ALA A 463 12.35 -2.05 -58.60
C ALA A 463 13.22 -3.29 -58.33
N SER A 464 13.43 -3.63 -57.05
CA SER A 464 14.21 -4.81 -56.64
C SER A 464 13.53 -5.55 -55.47
N PRO A 465 13.17 -6.85 -55.61
CA PRO A 465 13.26 -7.62 -56.84
C PRO A 465 12.27 -7.09 -57.91
N GLY A 466 12.63 -7.24 -59.19
CA GLY A 466 11.74 -6.90 -60.31
C GLY A 466 10.47 -7.76 -60.35
N GLY A 467 9.52 -7.44 -61.24
CA GLY A 467 8.29 -8.20 -61.42
C GLY A 467 8.56 -9.66 -61.79
N GLY A 468 7.69 -10.56 -61.34
CA GLY A 468 7.85 -11.99 -61.55
C GLY A 468 6.84 -12.85 -60.78
N THR A 469 6.98 -14.16 -60.92
CA THR A 469 6.18 -15.13 -60.15
C THR A 469 6.95 -15.58 -58.92
N TYR A 470 6.30 -15.52 -57.76
CA TYR A 470 6.91 -15.87 -56.48
C TYR A 470 5.98 -16.78 -55.68
N ASN A 471 6.56 -17.70 -54.91
CA ASN A 471 5.84 -18.66 -54.06
C ASN A 471 5.66 -18.18 -52.60
N SER A 472 6.08 -16.95 -52.30
CA SER A 472 6.00 -16.31 -51.00
C SER A 472 6.03 -14.80 -51.19
N ALA A 473 5.47 -14.05 -50.23
CA ALA A 473 5.44 -12.59 -50.26
C ALA A 473 6.83 -11.98 -50.54
N LYS A 474 6.85 -10.86 -51.26
CA LYS A 474 8.08 -10.13 -51.59
C LYS A 474 8.08 -8.73 -51.02
N SER A 475 9.24 -8.29 -50.57
CA SER A 475 9.50 -6.93 -50.13
C SER A 475 10.24 -6.21 -51.24
N VAL A 476 9.56 -5.30 -51.93
CA VAL A 476 10.06 -4.59 -53.13
C VAL A 476 10.61 -3.24 -52.72
N THR A 477 11.85 -2.96 -53.11
CA THR A 477 12.49 -1.66 -52.93
C THR A 477 12.55 -0.90 -54.25
N LEU A 478 12.24 0.40 -54.24
CA LEU A 478 12.37 1.30 -55.38
C LEU A 478 13.62 2.17 -55.20
N SER A 479 14.46 2.24 -56.22
CA SER A 479 15.71 3.04 -56.21
C SER A 479 15.70 4.02 -57.37
N CYS A 480 15.77 5.32 -57.06
CA CYS A 480 15.80 6.40 -58.05
C CYS A 480 17.24 6.92 -58.25
N SER A 481 17.63 7.18 -59.50
CA SER A 481 18.90 7.79 -59.89
C SER A 481 18.69 8.87 -60.95
N ASP A 482 19.41 9.98 -60.81
CA ASP A 482 19.38 11.14 -61.71
C ASP A 482 20.82 11.57 -62.05
N ASN A 483 21.45 10.80 -62.95
CA ASN A 483 22.87 10.92 -63.25
C ASN A 483 23.19 12.20 -64.03
N GLY A 484 23.58 13.25 -63.31
CA GLY A 484 23.97 14.55 -63.89
C GLY A 484 22.89 15.63 -63.83
N GLY A 485 21.69 15.30 -63.33
CA GLY A 485 20.60 16.24 -63.06
C GLY A 485 20.60 16.77 -61.61
N SER A 486 19.47 17.34 -61.21
CA SER A 486 19.23 18.00 -59.93
C SER A 486 19.04 17.04 -58.74
N GLY A 487 18.97 15.74 -59.04
CA GLY A 487 18.78 14.65 -58.09
C GLY A 487 17.30 14.33 -57.87
N CYS A 488 16.99 13.07 -57.58
CA CYS A 488 15.64 12.61 -57.28
C CYS A 488 15.02 13.36 -56.09
N LYS A 489 13.78 13.85 -56.27
CA LYS A 489 12.98 14.50 -55.22
C LYS A 489 12.03 13.50 -54.56
N ALA A 490 11.29 12.72 -55.35
CA ALA A 490 10.32 11.76 -54.82
C ALA A 490 10.01 10.66 -55.85
N THR A 491 9.66 9.48 -55.36
CA THR A 491 9.12 8.36 -56.14
C THR A 491 7.68 8.11 -55.68
N TYR A 492 6.73 8.09 -56.60
CA TYR A 492 5.31 7.86 -56.35
C TYR A 492 4.90 6.50 -56.89
N TYR A 493 4.00 5.81 -56.21
CA TYR A 493 3.59 4.46 -56.63
C TYR A 493 2.12 4.13 -56.31
N THR A 494 1.63 3.08 -56.97
CA THR A 494 0.31 2.46 -56.78
C THR A 494 0.45 0.95 -56.90
N SER A 495 -0.29 0.19 -56.10
CA SER A 495 -0.27 -1.29 -56.09
C SER A 495 -1.53 -1.91 -56.70
N ASP A 496 -2.55 -1.12 -56.99
CA ASP A 496 -3.81 -1.55 -57.59
C ASP A 496 -3.78 -1.54 -59.13
N GLY A 497 -2.67 -1.14 -59.74
CA GLY A 497 -2.48 -1.04 -61.18
C GLY A 497 -2.97 0.27 -61.82
N SER A 498 -3.51 1.21 -61.03
CA SER A 498 -3.80 2.57 -61.51
C SER A 498 -2.52 3.34 -61.78
N ASP A 499 -2.53 4.35 -62.65
CA ASP A 499 -1.33 5.17 -62.89
C ASP A 499 -1.09 6.13 -61.71
N PRO A 500 0.11 6.13 -61.10
CA PRO A 500 0.44 7.03 -60.00
C PRO A 500 0.51 8.50 -60.46
N THR A 501 0.14 9.41 -59.56
CA THR A 501 0.27 10.87 -59.72
C THR A 501 1.10 11.45 -58.57
N GLU A 502 1.42 12.74 -58.59
CA GLU A 502 2.09 13.40 -57.44
C GLU A 502 1.22 13.42 -56.15
N SER A 503 -0.06 13.02 -56.23
CA SER A 503 -0.94 12.83 -55.07
C SER A 503 -0.97 11.37 -54.58
N SER A 504 -0.33 10.44 -55.29
CA SER A 504 -0.20 9.04 -54.87
C SER A 504 0.78 8.89 -53.71
N PRO A 505 0.78 7.74 -53.02
CA PRO A 505 1.75 7.45 -51.95
C PRO A 505 3.21 7.64 -52.40
N VAL A 506 3.99 8.35 -51.59
CA VAL A 506 5.44 8.52 -51.78
C VAL A 506 6.16 7.31 -51.19
N TYR A 507 7.05 6.70 -51.96
CA TYR A 507 7.90 5.60 -51.51
C TYR A 507 8.89 6.10 -50.43
N SER A 508 8.79 5.51 -49.25
CA SER A 508 9.64 5.81 -48.09
C SER A 508 10.24 4.56 -47.45
N SER A 509 9.64 3.39 -47.69
CA SER A 509 10.08 2.09 -47.20
C SER A 509 9.63 0.98 -48.15
N ALA A 510 10.21 -0.22 -48.00
CA ALA A 510 9.95 -1.35 -48.89
C ALA A 510 8.47 -1.74 -48.93
N ILE A 511 7.96 -2.01 -50.14
CA ILE A 511 6.56 -2.33 -50.42
C ILE A 511 6.37 -3.84 -50.31
N THR A 512 5.51 -4.29 -49.40
CA THR A 512 5.20 -5.72 -49.23
C THR A 512 4.12 -6.14 -50.21
N ILE A 513 4.42 -7.12 -51.06
CA ILE A 513 3.52 -7.74 -52.03
C ILE A 513 3.24 -9.18 -51.60
N SER A 514 2.04 -9.44 -51.10
CA SER A 514 1.60 -10.75 -50.58
C SER A 514 0.58 -11.47 -51.47
N ALA A 515 0.06 -10.81 -52.50
CA ALA A 515 -0.86 -11.37 -53.50
C ALA A 515 -0.49 -10.85 -54.90
N THR A 516 -1.15 -11.37 -55.94
CA THR A 516 -0.94 -10.88 -57.32
C THR A 516 -1.24 -9.37 -57.40
N THR A 517 -0.20 -8.59 -57.70
CA THR A 517 -0.17 -7.13 -57.58
C THR A 517 0.49 -6.53 -58.81
N THR A 518 -0.09 -5.46 -59.35
CA THR A 518 0.52 -4.66 -60.41
C THR A 518 1.04 -3.37 -59.79
N LEU A 519 2.35 -3.29 -59.61
CA LEU A 519 3.02 -2.12 -59.04
C LEU A 519 3.36 -1.15 -60.17
N LYS A 520 2.82 0.08 -60.11
CA LYS A 520 3.21 1.16 -61.01
C LYS A 520 3.92 2.26 -60.23
N PHE A 521 4.95 2.86 -60.81
CA PHE A 521 5.74 3.90 -60.15
C PHE A 521 6.42 4.86 -61.14
N PHE A 522 6.70 6.08 -60.69
CA PHE A 522 7.54 7.06 -61.39
C PHE A 522 8.23 7.98 -60.38
N SER A 523 9.34 8.60 -60.77
CA SER A 523 10.04 9.60 -59.97
C SER A 523 10.07 10.97 -60.63
N VAL A 524 10.16 11.98 -59.77
CA VAL A 524 10.37 13.39 -60.12
C VAL A 524 11.68 13.85 -59.49
N ASP A 525 12.47 14.65 -60.20
CA ASP A 525 13.69 15.28 -59.68
C ASP A 525 13.40 16.60 -58.94
N LYS A 526 14.45 17.29 -58.49
CA LYS A 526 14.30 18.59 -57.81
C LYS A 526 13.97 19.74 -58.77
N ALA A 527 14.29 19.60 -60.06
CA ALA A 527 13.94 20.53 -61.13
C ALA A 527 12.51 20.34 -61.67
N ARG A 528 11.77 19.33 -61.19
CA ARG A 528 10.42 18.90 -61.60
C ARG A 528 10.35 18.20 -62.96
N ASN A 529 11.45 17.63 -63.44
CA ASN A 529 11.40 16.68 -64.54
C ASN A 529 10.90 15.34 -64.00
N ALA A 530 9.94 14.72 -64.70
CA ALA A 530 9.30 13.47 -64.29
C ALA A 530 9.59 12.35 -65.29
N GLU A 531 9.89 11.15 -64.80
CA GLU A 531 10.03 9.97 -65.66
C GLU A 531 8.65 9.42 -66.08
N SER A 532 8.59 8.67 -67.18
CA SER A 532 7.37 7.95 -67.55
C SER A 532 7.03 6.85 -66.55
N VAL A 533 5.74 6.64 -66.25
CA VAL A 533 5.26 5.56 -65.37
C VAL A 533 5.79 4.20 -65.81
N LYS A 534 6.48 3.52 -64.90
CA LYS A 534 6.93 2.12 -65.03
C LYS A 534 5.93 1.19 -64.39
N THR A 535 5.82 -0.03 -64.93
CA THR A 535 4.89 -1.06 -64.46
C THR A 535 5.63 -2.36 -64.23
N GLU A 536 5.48 -2.94 -63.05
CA GLU A 536 6.00 -4.25 -62.65
C GLU A 536 4.85 -5.14 -62.19
N LYS A 537 4.77 -6.36 -62.73
CA LYS A 537 3.72 -7.32 -62.37
C LYS A 537 4.27 -8.43 -61.49
N TYR A 538 3.71 -8.55 -60.29
CA TYR A 538 4.06 -9.59 -59.32
C TYR A 538 2.91 -10.59 -59.23
N THR A 539 3.20 -11.88 -59.46
CA THR A 539 2.23 -12.96 -59.27
C THR A 539 2.67 -13.76 -58.04
N ILE A 540 1.95 -13.64 -56.93
CA ILE A 540 2.22 -14.45 -55.74
C ILE A 540 1.34 -15.70 -55.82
N SER A 541 1.93 -16.83 -56.17
CA SER A 541 1.28 -18.13 -56.21
C SER A 541 1.71 -18.93 -54.98
N ILE A 542 1.05 -18.65 -53.86
CA ILE A 542 1.11 -19.49 -52.67
C ILE A 542 0.33 -20.78 -53.00
N ALA A 543 0.90 -21.95 -52.73
CA ALA A 543 0.16 -23.21 -52.84
C ALA A 543 -1.16 -23.07 -52.05
N PRO A 544 -2.28 -23.62 -52.55
CA PRO A 544 -3.59 -23.39 -51.96
C PRO A 544 -3.56 -23.73 -50.47
N THR A 545 -4.18 -22.86 -49.66
CA THR A 545 -4.47 -23.14 -48.26
C THR A 545 -5.18 -24.49 -48.20
N ASP A 546 -4.61 -25.39 -47.41
CA ASP A 546 -5.28 -26.62 -47.02
C ASP A 546 -6.69 -26.29 -46.53
N THR A 547 -7.70 -26.89 -47.17
CA THR A 547 -9.13 -26.75 -46.82
C THR A 547 -9.70 -28.07 -46.31
N THR A 548 -8.87 -29.09 -46.18
CA THR A 548 -9.26 -30.44 -45.80
C THR A 548 -9.01 -30.64 -44.31
N ALA A 549 -10.07 -30.86 -43.54
CA ALA A 549 -9.94 -31.14 -42.12
C ALA A 549 -9.15 -32.43 -41.84
N PRO A 550 -8.37 -32.47 -40.75
CA PRO A 550 -7.60 -33.66 -40.38
C PRO A 550 -8.52 -34.80 -39.91
N THR A 551 -7.98 -35.99 -39.73
CA THR A 551 -8.75 -37.17 -39.29
C THR A 551 -8.12 -37.80 -38.05
N THR A 552 -8.87 -37.87 -36.94
CA THR A 552 -8.38 -38.50 -35.70
C THR A 552 -8.96 -39.88 -35.45
N THR A 553 -8.14 -40.78 -34.93
CA THR A 553 -8.51 -42.14 -34.53
C THR A 553 -8.15 -42.38 -33.07
N ALA A 554 -8.92 -43.25 -32.40
CA ALA A 554 -8.68 -43.66 -31.02
C ALA A 554 -8.22 -45.12 -30.98
N SER A 555 -7.14 -45.40 -30.27
CA SER A 555 -6.57 -46.74 -30.10
C SER A 555 -6.24 -47.04 -28.63
N PRO A 556 -6.80 -48.10 -28.01
CA PRO A 556 -7.76 -49.02 -28.59
C PRO A 556 -9.08 -48.31 -28.94
N GLY A 557 -9.80 -48.79 -29.95
CA GLY A 557 -11.08 -48.21 -30.36
C GLY A 557 -12.17 -48.37 -29.29
N GLY A 558 -13.32 -47.70 -29.48
CA GLY A 558 -14.48 -47.89 -28.60
C GLY A 558 -14.95 -49.35 -28.56
N GLY A 559 -15.35 -49.82 -27.39
CA GLY A 559 -15.71 -51.22 -27.17
C GLY A 559 -15.94 -51.57 -25.71
N THR A 560 -16.24 -52.84 -25.44
CA THR A 560 -16.37 -53.36 -24.08
C THR A 560 -15.06 -53.98 -23.63
N TYR A 561 -14.55 -53.54 -22.48
CA TYR A 561 -13.30 -54.01 -21.90
C TYR A 561 -13.49 -54.47 -20.45
N ASN A 562 -12.67 -55.43 -20.00
CA ASN A 562 -12.76 -55.97 -18.64
C ASN A 562 -11.78 -55.28 -17.65
N SER A 563 -10.99 -54.33 -18.13
CA SER A 563 -10.01 -53.54 -17.36
C SER A 563 -9.93 -52.13 -17.93
N ALA A 564 -9.38 -51.18 -17.16
CA ALA A 564 -9.15 -49.81 -17.63
C ALA A 564 -8.31 -49.79 -18.92
N GLN A 565 -8.65 -48.88 -19.83
CA GLN A 565 -7.97 -48.70 -21.11
C GLN A 565 -7.16 -47.41 -21.11
N SER A 566 -5.98 -47.43 -21.73
CA SER A 566 -5.19 -46.25 -22.02
C SER A 566 -5.38 -45.91 -23.50
N VAL A 567 -6.23 -44.93 -23.79
CA VAL A 567 -6.66 -44.57 -25.15
C VAL A 567 -5.75 -43.49 -25.72
N THR A 568 -5.04 -43.85 -26.77
CA THR A 568 -4.22 -42.93 -27.57
C THR A 568 -5.07 -42.35 -28.70
N LEU A 569 -5.15 -41.02 -28.78
CA LEU A 569 -5.68 -40.32 -29.95
C LEU A 569 -4.54 -40.06 -30.95
N SER A 570 -4.76 -40.39 -32.21
CA SER A 570 -3.79 -40.20 -33.30
C SER A 570 -4.44 -39.45 -34.44
N CYS A 571 -3.99 -38.22 -34.66
CA CYS A 571 -4.42 -37.36 -35.75
C CYS A 571 -3.54 -37.59 -36.98
N ALA A 572 -4.16 -37.74 -38.15
CA ALA A 572 -3.49 -37.79 -39.44
C ALA A 572 -4.14 -36.81 -40.41
N ASP A 573 -3.31 -36.11 -41.19
CA ASP A 573 -3.75 -35.14 -42.18
C ASP A 573 -3.03 -35.41 -43.52
N ASN A 574 -3.53 -36.43 -44.23
CA ASN A 574 -2.85 -37.02 -45.39
C ASN A 574 -3.01 -36.12 -46.63
N GLY A 575 -2.10 -35.15 -46.77
CA GLY A 575 -2.07 -34.22 -47.90
C GLY A 575 -2.46 -32.78 -47.54
N GLY A 576 -2.84 -32.52 -46.29
CA GLY A 576 -3.10 -31.19 -45.75
C GLY A 576 -1.88 -30.54 -45.06
N SER A 577 -2.14 -29.55 -44.22
CA SER A 577 -1.18 -28.70 -43.52
C SER A 577 -0.54 -29.36 -42.30
N GLY A 578 -1.02 -30.54 -41.93
CA GLY A 578 -0.58 -31.31 -40.78
C GLY A 578 -1.41 -31.00 -39.54
N CYS A 579 -1.61 -32.01 -38.68
CA CYS A 579 -2.33 -31.85 -37.41
C CYS A 579 -1.70 -30.79 -36.49
N TYR A 580 -2.55 -29.97 -35.88
CA TYR A 580 -2.14 -28.95 -34.92
C TYR A 580 -2.53 -29.33 -33.49
N VAL A 581 -3.82 -29.53 -33.22
CA VAL A 581 -4.32 -29.77 -31.86
C VAL A 581 -5.52 -30.72 -31.88
N THR A 582 -5.67 -31.52 -30.83
CA THR A 582 -6.80 -32.43 -30.63
C THR A 582 -7.47 -32.10 -29.31
N TYR A 583 -8.78 -31.82 -29.34
CA TYR A 583 -9.60 -31.53 -28.17
C TYR A 583 -10.52 -32.70 -27.86
N TYR A 584 -10.77 -32.96 -26.59
CA TYR A 584 -11.63 -34.07 -26.17
C TYR A 584 -12.38 -33.80 -24.86
N THR A 585 -13.43 -34.59 -24.66
CA THR A 585 -14.24 -34.68 -23.44
C THR A 585 -14.50 -36.15 -23.13
N THR A 586 -14.61 -36.49 -21.84
CA THR A 586 -14.87 -37.85 -21.35
C THR A 586 -16.24 -38.01 -20.71
N ASP A 587 -16.98 -36.92 -20.55
CA ASP A 587 -18.32 -36.90 -19.97
C ASP A 587 -19.44 -37.00 -21.02
N GLY A 588 -19.09 -37.13 -22.30
CA GLY A 588 -20.02 -37.21 -23.42
C GLY A 588 -20.55 -35.87 -23.94
N SER A 589 -20.14 -34.75 -23.34
CA SER A 589 -20.40 -33.41 -23.91
C SER A 589 -19.65 -33.21 -25.22
N ASP A 590 -20.17 -32.39 -26.14
CA ASP A 590 -19.45 -32.12 -27.39
C ASP A 590 -18.24 -31.20 -27.11
N PRO A 591 -17.01 -31.61 -27.44
CA PRO A 591 -15.82 -30.80 -27.22
C PRO A 591 -15.80 -29.56 -28.13
N ASP A 592 -15.31 -28.46 -27.56
CA ASP A 592 -14.97 -27.20 -28.23
C ASP A 592 -13.49 -26.83 -28.01
N THR A 593 -13.06 -25.66 -28.45
CA THR A 593 -11.66 -25.21 -28.34
C THR A 593 -11.22 -24.82 -26.92
N SER A 594 -12.13 -24.82 -25.94
CA SER A 594 -11.84 -24.64 -24.51
C SER A 594 -11.76 -25.97 -23.76
N SER A 595 -12.11 -27.07 -24.42
CA SER A 595 -12.05 -28.43 -23.87
C SER A 595 -10.60 -28.90 -23.68
N LEU A 596 -10.43 -30.07 -23.06
CA LEU A 596 -9.11 -30.60 -22.75
C LEU A 596 -8.32 -30.91 -24.02
N VAL A 597 -7.05 -30.51 -24.06
CA VAL A 597 -6.13 -30.79 -25.16
C VAL A 597 -5.47 -32.15 -24.92
N TYR A 598 -5.51 -33.02 -25.93
CA TYR A 598 -4.85 -34.31 -25.89
C TYR A 598 -3.33 -34.13 -25.99
N ALA A 599 -2.64 -34.42 -24.89
CA ALA A 599 -1.18 -34.38 -24.79
C ALA A 599 -0.56 -35.76 -24.45
N SER A 600 -1.34 -36.66 -23.86
CA SER A 600 -0.94 -38.00 -23.45
C SER A 600 -2.13 -38.97 -23.46
N PRO A 601 -1.90 -40.29 -23.47
CA PRO A 601 -2.98 -41.28 -23.50
C PRO A 601 -4.03 -41.10 -22.38
N ILE A 602 -5.31 -41.21 -22.75
CA ILE A 602 -6.45 -40.96 -21.86
C ILE A 602 -6.79 -42.25 -21.11
N SER A 603 -6.73 -42.23 -19.78
CA SER A 603 -7.13 -43.37 -18.94
C SER A 603 -8.65 -43.45 -18.80
N ILE A 604 -9.26 -44.48 -19.37
CA ILE A 604 -10.70 -44.79 -19.26
C ILE A 604 -10.88 -45.99 -18.34
N SER A 605 -11.40 -45.75 -17.14
CA SER A 605 -11.51 -46.77 -16.08
C SER A 605 -12.95 -47.13 -15.68
N ALA A 606 -13.93 -46.46 -16.28
CA ALA A 606 -15.37 -46.71 -16.14
C ALA A 606 -16.05 -46.55 -17.51
N THR A 607 -17.36 -46.77 -17.60
CA THR A 607 -18.10 -46.49 -18.83
C THR A 607 -17.96 -45.00 -19.18
N THR A 608 -17.42 -44.70 -20.34
CA THR A 608 -17.02 -43.36 -20.75
C THR A 608 -17.36 -43.16 -22.22
N THR A 609 -18.08 -42.08 -22.49
CA THR A 609 -18.31 -41.58 -23.85
C THR A 609 -17.21 -40.58 -24.16
N LEU A 610 -16.20 -41.03 -24.91
CA LEU A 610 -15.09 -40.18 -25.33
C LEU A 610 -15.48 -39.48 -26.64
N LYS A 611 -15.59 -38.16 -26.59
CA LYS A 611 -15.77 -37.32 -27.79
C LYS A 611 -14.53 -36.51 -28.07
N PHE A 612 -14.15 -36.37 -29.34
CA PHE A 612 -12.94 -35.64 -29.73
C PHE A 612 -13.01 -35.10 -31.16
N PHE A 613 -12.24 -34.06 -31.42
CA PHE A 613 -11.96 -33.55 -32.77
C PHE A 613 -10.58 -32.91 -32.81
N SER A 614 -10.00 -32.81 -34.00
CA SER A 614 -8.75 -32.11 -34.24
C SER A 614 -8.89 -30.95 -35.22
N ILE A 615 -7.94 -30.02 -35.08
CA ILE A 615 -7.72 -28.91 -36.00
C ILE A 615 -6.33 -29.08 -36.60
N ASP A 616 -6.18 -28.83 -37.90
CA ASP A 616 -4.88 -28.79 -38.58
C ASP A 616 -4.20 -27.41 -38.42
N LYS A 617 -3.03 -27.24 -39.02
CA LYS A 617 -2.26 -25.99 -38.96
C LYS A 617 -2.83 -24.87 -39.84
N ALA A 618 -3.70 -25.19 -40.79
CA ALA A 618 -4.44 -24.24 -41.61
C ALA A 618 -5.76 -23.79 -40.95
N GLY A 619 -6.16 -24.42 -39.85
CA GLY A 619 -7.35 -24.10 -39.06
C GLY A 619 -8.60 -24.90 -39.45
N ASN A 620 -8.51 -25.91 -40.32
CA ASN A 620 -9.67 -26.72 -40.65
C ASN A 620 -9.96 -27.71 -39.52
N ARG A 621 -11.24 -27.81 -39.17
CA ARG A 621 -11.73 -28.56 -38.01
C ARG A 621 -12.48 -29.81 -38.47
N GLU A 622 -12.11 -30.98 -37.93
CA GLU A 622 -12.88 -32.21 -38.19
C GLU A 622 -14.21 -32.22 -37.41
N THR A 623 -15.19 -33.00 -37.88
CA THR A 623 -16.43 -33.21 -37.12
C THR A 623 -16.16 -34.01 -35.85
N VAL A 624 -16.86 -33.70 -34.75
CA VAL A 624 -16.71 -34.42 -33.48
C VAL A 624 -16.95 -35.92 -33.68
N LYS A 625 -15.98 -36.73 -33.30
CA LYS A 625 -16.06 -38.19 -33.26
C LYS A 625 -16.41 -38.64 -31.86
N THR A 626 -17.26 -39.66 -31.78
CA THR A 626 -17.69 -40.27 -30.52
C THR A 626 -17.23 -41.73 -30.47
N LYS A 627 -16.68 -42.14 -29.33
CA LYS A 627 -16.33 -43.53 -29.03
C LYS A 627 -16.84 -43.90 -27.65
N GLU A 628 -17.62 -44.98 -27.61
CA GLU A 628 -18.15 -45.55 -26.37
C GLU A 628 -17.19 -46.61 -25.83
N TYR A 629 -16.78 -46.45 -24.58
CA TYR A 629 -15.99 -47.44 -23.86
C TYR A 629 -16.82 -47.93 -22.68
N VAL A 630 -17.08 -49.24 -22.62
CA VAL A 630 -17.83 -49.86 -21.52
C VAL A 630 -16.86 -50.74 -20.74
N ILE A 631 -16.49 -50.32 -19.53
CA ILE A 631 -15.61 -51.11 -18.67
C ILE A 631 -16.47 -52.02 -17.80
N LYS A 632 -16.63 -53.28 -18.22
CA LYS A 632 -17.32 -54.31 -17.43
C LYS A 632 -16.38 -54.80 -16.34
N LYS A 633 -16.57 -54.29 -15.11
CA LYS A 633 -15.87 -54.82 -13.94
C LYS A 633 -16.21 -56.31 -13.78
N LYS A 634 -15.19 -57.18 -13.86
CA LYS A 634 -15.23 -58.44 -13.10
C LYS A 634 -15.43 -58.04 -11.63
N SER A 635 -16.37 -58.67 -10.93
CA SER A 635 -16.78 -58.26 -9.59
C SER A 635 -15.56 -58.05 -8.68
N GLY A 636 -15.38 -56.77 -8.29
CA GLY A 636 -14.33 -56.16 -7.46
C GLY A 636 -13.08 -55.71 -8.23
N GLY A 637 -12.72 -54.43 -8.46
CA GLY A 637 -13.21 -53.11 -8.07
C GLY A 637 -12.06 -52.07 -8.23
N GLY A 638 -12.26 -50.99 -9.00
CA GLY A 638 -11.36 -49.81 -9.18
C GLY A 638 -10.29 -49.97 -10.27
N GLY A 639 -10.11 -49.14 -11.29
CA GLY A 639 -10.33 -47.68 -11.38
C GLY A 639 -8.99 -46.94 -11.47
N GLY A 640 -8.10 -47.30 -12.41
CA GLY A 640 -6.68 -46.92 -12.43
C GLY A 640 -6.40 -45.43 -12.64
N GLY A 641 -6.36 -44.66 -11.56
CA GLY A 641 -5.31 -43.67 -11.37
C GLY A 641 -3.99 -44.40 -11.20
N THR A 642 -2.88 -43.86 -11.68
CA THR A 642 -1.56 -44.41 -11.34
C THR A 642 -1.40 -44.32 -9.84
N THR A 643 -1.65 -45.42 -9.14
CA THR A 643 -1.40 -45.49 -7.71
C THR A 643 0.04 -45.89 -7.49
N VAL A 644 0.70 -45.26 -6.53
CA VAL A 644 1.95 -45.77 -5.98
C VAL A 644 1.64 -46.51 -4.68
N THR A 645 2.34 -47.60 -4.42
CA THR A 645 2.12 -48.43 -3.23
C THR A 645 3.36 -48.40 -2.33
N ASP A 646 3.16 -48.18 -1.03
CA ASP A 646 4.24 -48.27 -0.05
C ASP A 646 4.49 -49.71 0.44
N ILE A 647 5.47 -49.87 1.33
CA ILE A 647 5.86 -51.17 1.88
C ILE A 647 4.77 -51.84 2.74
N ASP A 648 3.80 -51.08 3.22
CA ASP A 648 2.65 -51.61 3.98
C ASP A 648 1.46 -51.96 3.08
N GLY A 649 1.60 -51.78 1.76
CA GLY A 649 0.54 -52.05 0.80
C GLY A 649 -0.48 -50.91 0.68
N ASN A 650 -0.22 -49.74 1.27
CA ASN A 650 -1.10 -48.60 1.07
C ASN A 650 -0.95 -48.08 -0.35
N ALA A 651 -2.05 -48.02 -1.10
CA ALA A 651 -2.10 -47.37 -2.39
C ALA A 651 -2.44 -45.87 -2.24
N TYR A 652 -1.69 -45.03 -2.94
CA TYR A 652 -1.86 -43.58 -3.00
C TYR A 652 -2.08 -43.17 -4.44
N ASN A 653 -3.12 -42.38 -4.70
CA ASN A 653 -3.34 -41.80 -6.02
C ASN A 653 -2.28 -40.74 -6.30
N THR A 654 -1.98 -40.53 -7.59
CA THR A 654 -0.97 -39.57 -8.02
C THR A 654 -1.56 -38.55 -8.99
N VAL A 655 -0.94 -37.39 -9.05
CA VAL A 655 -1.31 -36.28 -9.94
C VAL A 655 -0.04 -35.63 -10.48
N THR A 656 -0.01 -35.30 -11.77
CA THR A 656 1.07 -34.49 -12.34
C THR A 656 0.68 -33.02 -12.26
N ILE A 657 1.49 -32.20 -11.59
CA ILE A 657 1.30 -30.77 -11.44
C ILE A 657 2.55 -30.09 -11.99
N GLY A 658 2.40 -29.36 -13.09
CA GLY A 658 3.54 -28.85 -13.86
C GLY A 658 4.41 -30.00 -14.34
N THR A 659 5.70 -29.95 -14.00
CA THR A 659 6.69 -30.98 -14.35
C THR A 659 6.84 -32.07 -13.29
N GLN A 660 6.13 -31.96 -12.15
CA GLN A 660 6.32 -32.84 -11.00
C GLN A 660 5.14 -33.79 -10.83
N ARG A 661 5.41 -35.02 -10.39
CA ARG A 661 4.38 -36.01 -10.09
C ARG A 661 4.22 -36.16 -8.58
N TRP A 662 3.08 -35.75 -8.04
CA TRP A 662 2.78 -35.67 -6.62
C TRP A 662 1.81 -36.76 -6.17
N MET A 663 1.94 -37.21 -4.91
CA MET A 663 0.88 -37.97 -4.25
C MET A 663 -0.31 -37.07 -3.91
N LYS A 664 -1.53 -37.62 -4.00
CA LYS A 664 -2.79 -36.94 -3.64
C LYS A 664 -3.17 -37.11 -2.17
N GLU A 665 -2.73 -38.18 -1.53
CA GLU A 665 -2.97 -38.44 -0.12
C GLU A 665 -1.67 -38.32 0.69
N ASN A 666 -1.81 -38.00 1.98
CA ASN A 666 -0.69 -38.02 2.92
C ASN A 666 -0.28 -39.46 3.22
N LEU A 667 1.01 -39.66 3.49
CA LEU A 667 1.60 -40.97 3.75
C LEU A 667 0.99 -41.62 5.02
N LYS A 668 0.74 -42.93 4.94
CA LYS A 668 0.15 -43.79 5.99
C LYS A 668 1.10 -44.89 6.47
N VAL A 669 2.32 -44.91 5.95
CA VAL A 669 3.30 -45.96 6.17
C VAL A 669 3.74 -46.04 7.63
N THR A 670 3.93 -47.26 8.11
CA THR A 670 4.41 -47.62 9.45
C THR A 670 5.77 -48.30 9.43
N LYS A 671 6.34 -48.53 8.24
CA LYS A 671 7.66 -49.12 8.05
C LYS A 671 8.49 -48.35 7.04
N TYR A 672 9.81 -48.39 7.19
CA TYR A 672 10.73 -47.96 6.15
C TYR A 672 10.76 -48.95 4.98
N ARG A 673 11.33 -48.56 3.84
CA ARG A 673 11.42 -49.44 2.65
C ARG A 673 12.17 -50.76 2.88
N ASN A 674 13.04 -50.83 3.87
CA ASN A 674 13.74 -52.06 4.27
C ASN A 674 12.90 -53.00 5.16
N GLY A 675 11.66 -52.63 5.49
CA GLY A 675 10.73 -53.41 6.33
C GLY A 675 10.85 -53.15 7.83
N GLU A 676 11.77 -52.31 8.30
CA GLU A 676 11.85 -51.95 9.72
C GLU A 676 10.71 -51.03 10.12
N ALA A 677 10.08 -51.31 11.27
CA ALA A 677 9.00 -50.50 11.80
C ALA A 677 9.47 -49.09 12.20
N ILE A 678 8.64 -48.10 11.90
CA ILE A 678 8.74 -46.73 12.43
C ILE A 678 7.95 -46.74 13.75
N PRO A 679 8.61 -46.65 14.91
CA PRO A 679 7.95 -46.79 16.19
C PRO A 679 7.00 -45.62 16.50
N THR A 680 6.22 -45.77 17.56
CA THR A 680 5.38 -44.71 18.14
C THR A 680 5.75 -44.53 19.61
N THR A 681 5.76 -43.31 20.12
CA THR A 681 5.92 -43.05 21.57
C THR A 681 5.15 -41.80 22.01
N ARG A 682 4.93 -41.62 23.31
CA ARG A 682 4.14 -40.50 23.84
C ARG A 682 4.95 -39.20 23.99
N ASP A 683 6.19 -39.27 24.45
CA ASP A 683 7.04 -38.09 24.66
C ASP A 683 8.41 -38.34 24.04
N ILE A 684 8.90 -37.38 23.27
CA ILE A 684 10.22 -37.40 22.60
C ILE A 684 11.06 -36.17 22.95
N SER A 685 10.64 -35.39 23.95
CA SER A 685 11.29 -34.13 24.35
C SER A 685 12.75 -34.28 24.74
N ALA A 686 13.15 -35.46 25.22
CA ALA A 686 14.53 -35.77 25.62
C ALA A 686 15.39 -36.36 24.50
N GLU A 687 14.84 -36.59 23.31
CA GLU A 687 15.55 -37.23 22.19
C GLU A 687 16.13 -36.22 21.20
N THR A 688 17.36 -36.48 20.74
CA THR A 688 18.10 -35.60 19.81
C THR A 688 17.87 -35.93 18.34
N SER A 689 17.39 -37.13 18.01
CA SER A 689 17.07 -37.54 16.64
C SER A 689 15.90 -38.53 16.61
N PRO A 690 14.73 -38.16 17.16
CA PRO A 690 13.59 -39.04 17.32
C PRO A 690 13.03 -39.47 15.96
N LYS A 691 12.84 -40.77 15.75
CA LYS A 691 12.31 -41.35 14.50
C LYS A 691 11.00 -42.06 14.76
N TYR A 692 9.89 -41.32 14.69
CA TYR A 692 8.57 -41.83 15.07
C TYR A 692 7.47 -41.40 14.11
N GLN A 693 6.35 -42.12 14.17
CA GLN A 693 5.11 -41.79 13.48
C GLN A 693 3.90 -41.86 14.44
N TRP A 694 2.83 -41.15 14.10
CA TRP A 694 1.56 -41.19 14.83
C TRP A 694 0.34 -41.03 13.92
N ALA A 695 -0.75 -41.70 14.29
CA ALA A 695 -2.08 -41.22 13.94
C ALA A 695 -2.40 -39.96 14.76
N TYR A 696 -3.16 -39.02 14.20
CA TYR A 696 -3.56 -37.82 14.94
C TYR A 696 -4.33 -38.19 16.22
N ASN A 697 -3.85 -37.71 17.37
CA ASN A 697 -4.36 -38.02 18.71
C ASN A 697 -4.39 -39.53 19.05
N GLY A 698 -3.55 -40.34 18.37
CA GLY A 698 -3.54 -41.80 18.51
C GLY A 698 -4.78 -42.51 17.94
N ASN A 699 -5.67 -41.80 17.24
CA ASN A 699 -6.87 -42.38 16.65
C ASN A 699 -6.59 -42.88 15.23
N GLU A 700 -6.38 -44.20 15.10
CA GLU A 700 -6.09 -44.87 13.82
C GLU A 700 -7.18 -44.69 12.76
N SER A 701 -8.43 -44.38 13.15
CA SER A 701 -9.51 -44.08 12.18
C SER A 701 -9.19 -42.86 11.31
N ASN A 702 -8.41 -41.90 11.84
CA ASN A 702 -8.00 -40.69 11.12
C ASN A 702 -7.00 -40.99 10.00
N VAL A 703 -6.23 -42.08 10.09
CA VAL A 703 -5.13 -42.38 9.16
C VAL A 703 -5.62 -42.58 7.74
N SER A 704 -6.80 -43.19 7.57
CA SER A 704 -7.40 -43.43 6.26
C SER A 704 -7.62 -42.16 5.45
N THR A 705 -7.89 -41.04 6.14
CA THR A 705 -8.27 -39.74 5.55
C THR A 705 -7.10 -38.75 5.58
N TYR A 706 -6.46 -38.58 6.74
CA TYR A 706 -5.46 -37.52 6.96
C TYR A 706 -4.01 -37.99 6.88
N GLY A 707 -3.78 -39.30 6.79
CA GLY A 707 -2.45 -39.89 6.87
C GLY A 707 -1.89 -39.93 8.30
N ARG A 708 -0.58 -40.16 8.40
CA ARG A 708 0.19 -40.14 9.64
C ARG A 708 1.08 -38.91 9.72
N LEU A 709 1.45 -38.57 10.94
CA LEU A 709 2.39 -37.52 11.28
C LEU A 709 3.74 -38.16 11.61
N TYR A 710 4.83 -37.61 11.07
CA TYR A 710 6.18 -38.14 11.22
C TYR A 710 7.11 -37.07 11.78
N THR A 711 8.08 -37.47 12.60
CA THR A 711 9.22 -36.60 12.88
C THR A 711 10.03 -36.35 11.61
N TRP A 712 10.73 -35.22 11.52
CA TRP A 712 11.56 -34.93 10.36
C TRP A 712 12.65 -35.99 10.17
N TYR A 713 13.29 -36.44 11.27
CA TYR A 713 14.28 -37.52 11.24
C TYR A 713 13.71 -38.85 10.74
N ALA A 714 12.44 -39.15 10.98
CA ALA A 714 11.80 -40.32 10.39
C ALA A 714 11.55 -40.09 8.89
N ALA A 715 11.05 -38.92 8.51
CA ALA A 715 10.72 -38.58 7.13
C ALA A 715 11.95 -38.55 6.19
N THR A 716 13.13 -38.15 6.71
CA THR A 716 14.40 -38.06 5.95
C THR A 716 15.36 -39.22 6.19
N ASP A 717 14.95 -40.24 6.92
CA ASP A 717 15.79 -41.42 7.16
C ASP A 717 16.23 -42.07 5.84
N SER A 718 17.50 -42.50 5.75
CA SER A 718 18.07 -43.10 4.55
C SER A 718 17.38 -44.41 4.12
N ARG A 719 16.73 -45.11 5.06
CA ARG A 719 15.89 -46.29 4.75
C ARG A 719 14.63 -45.89 3.96
N GLY A 720 14.20 -44.63 4.06
CA GLY A 720 13.16 -43.99 3.26
C GLY A 720 11.73 -44.38 3.67
N VAL A 721 10.87 -43.36 3.80
CA VAL A 721 9.43 -43.54 4.07
C VAL A 721 8.59 -43.53 2.79
N CYS A 722 9.05 -42.81 1.75
CA CYS A 722 8.38 -42.79 0.46
C CYS A 722 8.62 -44.10 -0.32
N PRO A 723 7.68 -44.53 -1.18
CA PRO A 723 7.85 -45.69 -2.06
C PRO A 723 9.10 -45.63 -2.96
N ALA A 724 9.48 -46.73 -3.58
CA ALA A 724 10.57 -46.74 -4.56
C ALA A 724 10.23 -45.86 -5.78
N GLY A 725 11.17 -45.03 -6.24
CA GLY A 725 10.94 -44.04 -7.30
C GLY A 725 10.20 -42.78 -6.84
N TRP A 726 10.12 -42.57 -5.51
CA TRP A 726 9.50 -41.43 -4.86
C TRP A 726 10.35 -40.98 -3.67
N HIS A 727 10.35 -39.68 -3.39
CA HIS A 727 11.09 -39.10 -2.29
C HIS A 727 10.29 -38.02 -1.56
N LEU A 728 10.78 -37.64 -0.37
CA LEU A 728 10.26 -36.50 0.37
C LEU A 728 10.67 -35.22 -0.37
N PRO A 729 9.75 -34.33 -0.76
CA PRO A 729 10.04 -33.15 -1.56
C PRO A 729 11.01 -32.21 -0.85
N THR A 730 11.98 -31.70 -1.61
CA THR A 730 12.85 -30.61 -1.18
C THR A 730 12.13 -29.27 -1.22
N ASP A 731 12.73 -28.26 -0.60
CA ASP A 731 12.20 -26.90 -0.58
C ASP A 731 12.07 -26.31 -1.99
N ALA A 732 13.03 -26.62 -2.87
CA ALA A 732 13.00 -26.20 -4.28
C ALA A 732 11.86 -26.85 -5.07
N GLU A 733 11.51 -28.10 -4.74
CA GLU A 733 10.41 -28.81 -5.38
C GLU A 733 9.06 -28.29 -4.91
N TRP A 734 8.93 -27.95 -3.63
CA TRP A 734 7.77 -27.19 -3.15
C TRP A 734 7.64 -25.84 -3.85
N THR A 735 8.75 -25.13 -4.05
CA THR A 735 8.75 -23.86 -4.79
C THR A 735 8.30 -24.05 -6.24
N THR A 736 8.79 -25.09 -6.92
CA THR A 736 8.37 -25.43 -8.30
C THR A 736 6.86 -25.65 -8.39
N LEU A 737 6.28 -26.38 -7.43
CA LEU A 737 4.83 -26.58 -7.33
C LEU A 737 4.08 -25.25 -7.15
N MET A 738 4.51 -24.42 -6.20
CA MET A 738 3.85 -23.14 -5.89
C MET A 738 3.93 -22.16 -7.06
N ASP A 739 5.09 -22.06 -7.71
CA ASP A 739 5.30 -21.20 -8.88
C ASP A 739 4.38 -21.60 -10.04
N TYR A 740 4.26 -22.90 -10.32
CA TYR A 740 3.35 -23.41 -11.34
C TYR A 740 1.89 -23.05 -11.02
N LEU A 741 1.52 -23.00 -9.74
CA LEU A 741 0.17 -22.67 -9.29
C LEU A 741 -0.10 -21.15 -9.19
N GLY A 742 0.85 -20.31 -9.57
CA GLY A 742 0.69 -18.84 -9.60
C GLY A 742 1.31 -18.13 -8.39
N GLY A 743 2.27 -18.76 -7.71
CA GLY A 743 3.02 -18.20 -6.59
C GLY A 743 2.36 -18.42 -5.23
N GLU A 744 3.11 -18.13 -4.16
CA GLU A 744 2.72 -18.42 -2.77
C GLU A 744 1.35 -17.82 -2.38
N SER A 745 1.01 -16.64 -2.91
CA SER A 745 -0.24 -15.93 -2.60
C SER A 745 -1.50 -16.61 -3.16
N ALA A 746 -1.35 -17.46 -4.18
CA ALA A 746 -2.47 -18.12 -4.87
C ALA A 746 -2.44 -19.65 -4.76
N ALA A 747 -1.27 -20.25 -4.57
CA ALA A 747 -1.10 -21.70 -4.60
C ALA A 747 -1.89 -22.42 -3.49
N GLY A 748 -2.08 -21.81 -2.33
CA GLY A 748 -2.74 -22.46 -1.19
C GLY A 748 -4.19 -22.85 -1.47
N GLY A 749 -4.97 -21.95 -2.06
CA GLY A 749 -6.34 -22.23 -2.48
C GLY A 749 -6.43 -23.36 -3.52
N LYS A 750 -5.50 -23.38 -4.47
CA LYS A 750 -5.44 -24.41 -5.54
C LYS A 750 -5.01 -25.77 -5.04
N MET A 751 -4.27 -25.83 -3.94
CA MET A 751 -3.79 -27.06 -3.33
C MET A 751 -4.82 -27.71 -2.39
N LYS A 752 -5.60 -26.91 -1.64
CA LYS A 752 -6.58 -27.41 -0.67
C LYS A 752 -7.73 -28.15 -1.33
N GLU A 753 -8.25 -29.17 -0.65
CA GLU A 753 -9.58 -29.72 -0.97
C GLU A 753 -10.63 -28.60 -1.02
N SER A 754 -11.49 -28.62 -2.05
CA SER A 754 -12.56 -27.66 -2.23
C SER A 754 -13.70 -27.89 -1.23
N GLY A 755 -14.28 -26.82 -0.71
CA GLY A 755 -15.38 -26.89 0.26
C GLY A 755 -14.91 -27.18 1.69
N THR A 756 -15.84 -27.42 2.61
CA THR A 756 -15.55 -27.53 4.06
C THR A 756 -15.84 -28.91 4.63
N THR A 757 -15.69 -29.97 3.81
CA THR A 757 -15.93 -31.35 4.26
C THR A 757 -14.92 -31.73 5.35
N HIS A 758 -13.63 -31.50 5.10
CA HIS A 758 -12.58 -31.75 6.08
C HIS A 758 -11.96 -30.47 6.66
N TRP A 759 -11.95 -29.38 5.89
CA TRP A 759 -11.52 -28.06 6.36
C TRP A 759 -12.63 -27.35 7.11
N ASN A 760 -12.30 -26.76 8.26
CA ASN A 760 -13.22 -25.86 8.95
C ASN A 760 -13.50 -24.62 8.08
N SER A 761 -14.71 -24.07 8.22
CA SER A 761 -15.10 -22.82 7.57
C SER A 761 -14.18 -21.67 8.04
N PRO A 762 -13.68 -20.80 7.14
CA PRO A 762 -14.21 -20.57 5.78
C PRO A 762 -13.59 -21.38 4.63
N ASN A 763 -12.51 -22.13 4.86
CA ASN A 763 -11.67 -22.73 3.81
C ASN A 763 -11.38 -21.77 2.63
N THR A 764 -10.91 -20.56 2.94
CA THR A 764 -10.80 -19.42 2.02
C THR A 764 -10.07 -19.81 0.73
N SER A 765 -10.68 -19.46 -0.41
CA SER A 765 -10.16 -19.62 -1.77
C SER A 765 -9.87 -21.07 -2.21
N ALA A 766 -10.36 -22.08 -1.49
CA ALA A 766 -10.07 -23.47 -1.82
C ALA A 766 -10.88 -23.98 -3.02
N ASP A 767 -10.20 -24.31 -4.12
CA ASP A 767 -10.82 -24.82 -5.35
C ASP A 767 -10.25 -26.18 -5.82
N ASN A 768 -9.17 -26.65 -5.20
CA ASN A 768 -8.46 -27.90 -5.55
C ASN A 768 -8.11 -28.03 -7.04
N SER A 769 -7.99 -26.94 -7.79
CA SER A 769 -7.75 -26.96 -9.23
C SER A 769 -6.43 -27.63 -9.63
N SER A 770 -5.48 -27.75 -8.70
CA SER A 770 -4.23 -28.50 -8.90
C SER A 770 -4.39 -30.02 -8.84
N GLY A 771 -5.48 -30.52 -8.25
CA GLY A 771 -5.66 -31.94 -7.93
C GLY A 771 -4.79 -32.44 -6.77
N PHE A 772 -3.99 -31.58 -6.12
CA PHE A 772 -3.14 -31.93 -4.98
C PHE A 772 -3.97 -32.45 -3.79
N THR A 773 -5.15 -31.89 -3.54
CA THR A 773 -6.10 -32.35 -2.51
C THR A 773 -5.48 -32.36 -1.10
N ALA A 774 -4.96 -31.21 -0.67
CA ALA A 774 -4.43 -31.02 0.68
C ALA A 774 -5.56 -31.06 1.73
N LEU A 775 -5.29 -31.78 2.83
CA LEU A 775 -6.22 -31.98 3.95
C LEU A 775 -5.62 -31.49 5.29
N PRO A 776 -6.46 -31.02 6.22
CA PRO A 776 -6.02 -30.38 7.47
C PRO A 776 -5.76 -31.41 8.58
N GLY A 777 -4.71 -32.21 8.41
CA GLY A 777 -4.33 -33.26 9.37
C GLY A 777 -3.78 -32.77 10.71
N GLY A 778 -3.64 -31.45 10.91
CA GLY A 778 -3.03 -30.86 12.10
C GLY A 778 -1.55 -31.22 12.23
N TYR A 779 -1.02 -31.11 13.45
CA TYR A 779 0.34 -31.52 13.77
C TYR A 779 0.49 -32.01 15.21
N ARG A 780 1.64 -32.63 15.48
CA ARG A 780 2.05 -33.08 16.81
C ARG A 780 3.26 -32.29 17.29
N TYR A 781 3.24 -31.86 18.54
CA TYR A 781 4.35 -31.17 19.19
C TYR A 781 5.30 -32.17 19.87
N TYR A 782 6.51 -31.75 20.28
CA TYR A 782 7.51 -32.68 20.85
C TYR A 782 7.06 -33.32 22.18
N ASP A 783 6.19 -32.65 22.93
CA ASP A 783 5.67 -33.06 24.25
C ASP A 783 4.55 -34.12 24.17
N GLY A 784 4.12 -34.49 22.96
CA GLY A 784 3.02 -35.44 22.75
C GLY A 784 1.67 -34.82 22.45
N SER A 785 1.54 -33.49 22.54
CA SER A 785 0.29 -32.79 22.29
C SER A 785 0.00 -32.68 20.79
N PHE A 786 -1.29 -32.71 20.41
CA PHE A 786 -1.75 -32.59 19.02
C PHE A 786 -2.60 -31.32 18.86
N TYR A 787 -2.39 -30.58 17.77
CA TYR A 787 -2.99 -29.27 17.57
C TYR A 787 -3.55 -29.08 16.15
N LEU A 788 -4.56 -28.20 16.06
CA LEU A 788 -5.07 -27.59 14.83
C LEU A 788 -5.60 -28.54 13.74
N PHE A 789 -6.10 -29.71 14.14
CA PHE A 789 -6.90 -30.59 13.27
C PHE A 789 -8.12 -29.87 12.69
N GLY A 790 -8.37 -30.06 11.40
CA GLY A 790 -9.43 -29.33 10.68
C GLY A 790 -9.08 -27.89 10.32
N TYR A 791 -8.06 -27.30 10.95
CA TYR A 791 -7.64 -25.93 10.70
C TYR A 791 -6.39 -25.86 9.82
N TYR A 792 -5.35 -26.65 10.11
CA TYR A 792 -4.04 -26.55 9.45
C TYR A 792 -3.65 -27.86 8.75
N GLY A 793 -3.04 -27.75 7.58
CA GLY A 793 -2.28 -28.81 6.94
C GLY A 793 -0.79 -28.46 6.93
N ASN A 794 0.04 -29.29 7.55
CA ASN A 794 1.49 -29.10 7.62
C ASN A 794 2.23 -30.26 6.97
N TRP A 795 3.20 -29.96 6.09
CA TRP A 795 4.03 -30.96 5.42
C TRP A 795 5.51 -30.67 5.56
N TRP A 796 6.30 -31.72 5.79
CA TRP A 796 7.75 -31.61 5.82
C TRP A 796 8.35 -31.35 4.42
N SER A 797 9.40 -30.54 4.40
CA SER A 797 10.41 -30.54 3.34
C SER A 797 11.61 -31.41 3.74
N ALA A 798 12.24 -32.06 2.78
CA ALA A 798 13.52 -32.75 2.98
C ALA A 798 14.70 -31.79 3.22
N THR A 799 14.52 -30.50 2.96
CA THR A 799 15.58 -29.50 3.12
C THR A 799 15.70 -29.06 4.58
N GLU A 800 16.87 -29.30 5.14
CA GLU A 800 17.26 -28.82 6.47
C GLU A 800 17.40 -27.30 6.49
N PHE A 801 16.91 -26.65 7.56
CA PHE A 801 17.11 -25.22 7.79
C PHE A 801 18.30 -24.97 8.73
N SER A 802 18.34 -25.73 9.82
CA SER A 802 19.39 -25.66 10.85
C SER A 802 19.62 -27.06 11.44
N SER A 803 20.60 -27.20 12.34
CA SER A 803 20.82 -28.46 13.05
C SER A 803 19.59 -28.95 13.82
N THR A 804 18.72 -28.04 14.29
CA THR A 804 17.52 -28.35 15.09
C THR A 804 16.21 -28.25 14.31
N ASP A 805 16.19 -27.55 13.17
CA ASP A 805 14.97 -27.18 12.47
C ASP A 805 15.02 -27.52 10.98
N ALA A 806 13.86 -27.78 10.39
CA ALA A 806 13.71 -28.05 8.98
C ALA A 806 12.58 -27.23 8.38
N TRP A 807 12.64 -27.03 7.06
CA TRP A 807 11.58 -26.32 6.35
C TRP A 807 10.29 -27.16 6.32
N ASP A 808 9.17 -26.47 6.44
CA ASP A 808 7.83 -27.03 6.28
C ASP A 808 6.94 -26.11 5.43
N ARG A 809 5.82 -26.67 4.99
CA ARG A 809 4.76 -25.94 4.28
C ARG A 809 3.47 -26.02 5.08
N LEU A 810 2.85 -24.86 5.30
CA LEU A 810 1.63 -24.70 6.06
C LEU A 810 0.52 -24.09 5.20
N LEU A 811 -0.64 -24.75 5.21
CA LEU A 811 -1.90 -24.25 4.67
C LEU A 811 -2.90 -23.99 5.80
N TYR A 812 -3.50 -22.80 5.76
CA TYR A 812 -4.51 -22.36 6.72
C TYR A 812 -5.92 -22.52 6.16
N TYR A 813 -6.88 -22.78 7.06
CA TYR A 813 -8.30 -22.77 6.72
C TYR A 813 -8.80 -21.38 6.28
N ASP A 814 -8.28 -20.28 6.81
CA ASP A 814 -8.78 -18.93 6.57
C ASP A 814 -7.99 -18.11 5.54
N TYR A 815 -6.91 -18.68 4.98
CA TYR A 815 -6.10 -18.03 3.95
C TYR A 815 -5.99 -18.85 2.66
N GLY A 816 -5.81 -18.14 1.54
CA GLY A 816 -5.60 -18.72 0.21
C GLY A 816 -4.13 -18.91 -0.19
N TYR A 817 -3.19 -18.48 0.65
CA TYR A 817 -1.75 -18.58 0.40
C TYR A 817 -1.13 -19.84 1.04
N VAL A 818 0.08 -20.20 0.59
CA VAL A 818 0.95 -21.19 1.25
C VAL A 818 1.99 -20.46 2.09
N SER A 819 2.21 -20.87 3.32
CA SER A 819 3.32 -20.38 4.13
C SER A 819 4.46 -21.37 4.21
N ARG A 820 5.66 -20.82 4.30
CA ARG A 820 6.91 -21.54 4.54
C ARG A 820 7.44 -21.18 5.92
N TYR A 821 7.55 -22.18 6.80
CA TYR A 821 8.12 -22.03 8.13
C TYR A 821 9.31 -22.95 8.31
N TYR A 822 10.11 -22.66 9.33
CA TYR A 822 11.09 -23.60 9.87
C TYR A 822 10.58 -24.07 11.22
N SER A 823 10.47 -25.38 11.38
CA SER A 823 9.96 -26.01 12.60
C SER A 823 10.96 -26.99 13.16
N SER A 824 10.90 -27.20 14.46
CA SER A 824 11.73 -28.20 15.14
C SER A 824 11.55 -29.57 14.48
N LYS A 825 12.66 -30.24 14.17
CA LYS A 825 12.69 -31.58 13.58
C LYS A 825 12.00 -32.65 14.44
N ASN A 826 11.71 -32.32 15.71
CA ASN A 826 11.00 -33.16 16.66
C ASN A 826 9.47 -33.05 16.55
N TYR A 827 8.92 -32.13 15.75
CA TYR A 827 7.47 -32.10 15.52
C TYR A 827 7.02 -33.22 14.60
N GLY A 828 5.74 -33.60 14.71
CA GLY A 828 5.09 -34.53 13.82
C GLY A 828 4.27 -33.80 12.76
N PHE A 829 4.73 -33.79 11.51
CA PHE A 829 3.99 -33.26 10.36
C PHE A 829 3.68 -34.33 9.34
N SER A 830 2.73 -34.03 8.45
CA SER A 830 2.37 -34.94 7.36
C SER A 830 3.52 -35.07 6.37
N VAL A 831 3.57 -36.21 5.68
CA VAL A 831 4.49 -36.43 4.57
C VAL A 831 3.68 -36.63 3.29
N ARG A 832 4.15 -36.02 2.21
CA ARG A 832 3.60 -36.19 0.86
C ARG A 832 4.75 -36.29 -0.12
N CYS A 833 4.83 -37.41 -0.82
CA CYS A 833 5.98 -37.71 -1.67
C CYS A 833 5.79 -37.17 -3.09
N VAL A 834 6.92 -36.89 -3.74
CA VAL A 834 7.04 -36.53 -5.16
C VAL A 834 7.85 -37.61 -5.89
N GLY A 835 7.50 -37.88 -7.14
CA GLY A 835 8.15 -38.91 -7.97
C GLY A 835 9.47 -38.41 -8.57
N ASP A 836 10.46 -39.31 -8.63
CA ASP A 836 11.81 -39.05 -9.15
C ASP A 836 11.86 -38.78 -10.67
#